data_AF-A0A7X5R641-F1
#
_entry.id   AF-A0A7X5R641-F1
#
_cell.length_a   1.000
_cell.length_b   1.000
_cell.length_c   1.000
_cell.angle_alpha   90.00
_cell.angle_beta   90.00
_cell.angle_gamma   90.00
#
_symmetry.space_group_name_H-M   'P 1'
#
loop_
_entity.id
_entity.type
_entity.pdbx_description
1 polymer ?
#
loop_
_entity_poly.entity_id
_entity_poly.type
_entity_poly.pdbx_seq_one_letter_code
_entity_poly.pdbx_strand_id
1 'polypeptide(L)'
;MSHCENNNPVLFDLYSENKHIVSDRTVFDGIIDMGGLPDSYIGVAVTFNDIPLTEITDDRAPQEGEFKVDYRHGWLYVNPDAYSGKSLKLDFYSRGIELTPASRIYTFDKNGRVDMNTTLQSYIDVANSTPSFIESDELSNIVSGESFSTIFGKIRKWFTELKKVAFSGSYNDLSDKPTSMRNPNSLTLNFNGSSAFYNGATSVSRTWYAPTLVGTAGYELVSNGSGAPIWKAPSYDVCSTAASTAAKTVSVNNFKLVVGARIYVKFTYDHTGSSVATLNVSNTGAKNIVISNGDGYVNISNKLSWNANETVELLYNGTYWIAISSDMRLISGSQSASVIIGTINTPGYCDYRCDGTNDTEMFKLAIKKAMQCWSAKNTDIGYTNTAVKIFIKRGFYNITDTLYTGSGNTISYDNYLIMEGECEHAVTLYKDDTTKPLFNHSDIILGFKNINFYHKGVADEELICSGVSYTNCNIKISASTNNGSIHYIKAYNSDNGIVKMRGGSFYMEIPSSAPMPCYSGFESLGVDIQNCNISLKNNVSSELEPSGSDTELNLMYTSGTGTRGSFPKIIKDCNIYCSGNTSIVAGHEVSVLNCEIRLHTGAKISHFPTNSSIVLRNTFANNHVLCSDDSVYMRFAVITGCSFDKEQAYNQSVIGSINLYNDVSSTITGNFFHGHWTLNLGGRNAIVSANMYRGSLIKGATCTGTVTMANNISA
;
A
#
# COMPACT_ATOMS: atom_id res chain seq x y z
N MET A 1 -8.71 -0.80 30.51
CA MET A 1 -7.44 -0.94 31.26
C MET A 1 -6.53 -1.87 30.47
N SER A 2 -5.34 -1.36 30.12
CA SER A 2 -4.10 -2.00 29.61
C SER A 2 -4.15 -3.41 29.01
N HIS A 3 -3.92 -3.57 27.70
CA HIS A 3 -2.61 -3.86 27.07
C HIS A 3 -1.89 -5.10 27.63
N CYS A 4 -1.77 -6.15 26.80
CA CYS A 4 -0.48 -6.55 26.22
C CYS A 4 -0.70 -7.59 25.11
N GLU A 5 -0.10 -7.30 23.96
CA GLU A 5 0.15 -8.22 22.85
C GLU A 5 1.03 -9.38 23.33
N ASN A 6 0.73 -10.60 22.90
CA ASN A 6 1.73 -11.66 22.80
C ASN A 6 1.73 -12.17 21.35
N ASN A 7 2.59 -11.53 20.56
CA ASN A 7 3.15 -12.10 19.35
C ASN A 7 3.88 -13.40 19.73
N ASN A 8 3.36 -14.54 19.32
CA ASN A 8 4.16 -15.76 19.21
C ASN A 8 3.80 -16.44 17.87
N PRO A 9 4.62 -16.26 16.82
CA PRO A 9 4.35 -16.78 15.50
C PRO A 9 4.99 -18.17 15.34
N VAL A 10 4.56 -19.18 16.09
CA VAL A 10 4.96 -20.58 15.82
C VAL A 10 3.88 -21.51 16.38
N LEU A 11 3.06 -22.12 15.51
CA LEU A 11 2.41 -23.45 15.66
C LEU A 11 1.22 -23.69 14.70
N PHE A 12 1.21 -23.09 13.51
CA PHE A 12 0.40 -23.58 12.40
C PHE A 12 1.32 -23.93 11.23
N ASP A 13 1.92 -25.12 11.28
CA ASP A 13 2.47 -25.87 10.13
C ASP A 13 2.93 -27.26 10.58
N LEU A 14 2.02 -28.07 11.14
CA LEU A 14 2.30 -29.50 11.40
C LEU A 14 1.14 -30.38 10.91
N TYR A 15 0.64 -30.12 9.70
CA TYR A 15 -0.23 -31.07 8.99
C TYR A 15 -0.05 -30.96 7.47
N SER A 16 1.16 -31.23 6.98
CA SER A 16 1.36 -31.48 5.56
C SER A 16 2.69 -32.18 5.30
N GLU A 17 2.67 -33.51 5.27
CA GLU A 17 3.33 -34.39 4.28
C GLU A 17 3.44 -35.81 4.86
N ASN A 18 2.56 -36.71 4.41
CA ASN A 18 2.72 -38.15 4.66
C ASN A 18 3.93 -38.62 3.86
N LYS A 19 5.10 -38.65 4.49
CA LYS A 19 6.32 -39.17 3.85
C LYS A 19 6.31 -40.69 3.95
N HIS A 20 5.90 -41.34 2.86
CA HIS A 20 5.90 -42.80 2.70
C HIS A 20 7.30 -43.29 2.31
N ILE A 21 7.93 -44.09 3.16
CA ILE A 21 9.18 -44.79 2.84
C ILE A 21 8.87 -46.26 2.66
N VAL A 22 9.11 -46.77 1.45
CA VAL A 22 8.81 -48.15 1.09
C VAL A 22 10.11 -48.96 0.99
N SER A 23 10.17 -50.10 1.66
CA SER A 23 11.31 -51.02 1.61
C SER A 23 10.86 -52.47 1.62
N ASP A 24 11.47 -53.29 0.77
CA ASP A 24 11.35 -54.74 0.87
C ASP A 24 12.34 -55.27 1.93
N ARG A 25 11.89 -56.24 2.73
CA ARG A 25 12.66 -56.86 3.81
C ARG A 25 12.40 -58.35 3.87
N THR A 26 13.47 -59.14 4.01
CA THR A 26 13.40 -60.59 4.17
C THR A 26 13.11 -60.96 5.62
N VAL A 27 12.20 -61.92 5.81
CA VAL A 27 11.84 -62.46 7.13
C VAL A 27 12.84 -63.54 7.53
N PHE A 28 13.41 -63.41 8.72
CA PHE A 28 14.27 -64.41 9.34
C PHE A 28 13.59 -64.91 10.61
N ASP A 29 13.21 -66.19 10.61
CA ASP A 29 12.57 -66.85 11.76
C ASP A 29 11.33 -66.10 12.30
N GLY A 30 10.49 -65.62 11.37
CA GLY A 30 9.29 -64.84 11.70
C GLY A 30 9.56 -63.41 12.13
N ILE A 31 10.82 -62.94 12.07
CA ILE A 31 11.23 -61.61 12.51
C ILE A 31 11.82 -60.81 11.34
N ILE A 32 11.49 -59.52 11.29
CA ILE A 32 12.12 -58.53 10.42
C ILE A 32 12.75 -57.45 11.30
N ASP A 33 14.04 -57.17 11.07
CA ASP A 33 14.73 -56.02 11.66
C ASP A 33 14.36 -54.74 10.90
N MET A 34 13.82 -53.76 11.63
CA MET A 34 13.48 -52.43 11.10
C MET A 34 14.63 -51.40 11.30
N GLY A 35 15.81 -51.84 11.73
CA GLY A 35 16.98 -51.01 12.02
C GLY A 35 17.39 -50.04 10.90
N GLY A 36 17.59 -48.77 11.26
CA GLY A 36 18.01 -47.69 10.35
C GLY A 36 16.97 -46.60 10.07
N LEU A 37 15.82 -46.61 10.75
CA LEU A 37 14.77 -45.60 10.61
C LEU A 37 14.93 -44.48 11.66
N PRO A 38 14.85 -43.18 11.29
CA PRO A 38 14.91 -42.09 12.26
C PRO A 38 13.65 -42.05 13.13
N ASP A 39 13.77 -41.57 14.37
CA ASP A 39 12.76 -41.53 15.46
C ASP A 39 11.42 -40.82 15.14
N SER A 40 11.18 -40.41 13.89
CA SER A 40 10.08 -39.55 13.45
C SER A 40 8.98 -40.26 12.64
N TYR A 41 8.99 -41.58 12.49
CA TYR A 41 7.98 -42.34 11.74
C TYR A 41 7.16 -43.25 12.68
N ILE A 42 5.82 -43.18 12.64
CA ILE A 42 4.92 -43.65 13.72
C ILE A 42 3.88 -44.69 13.21
N GLY A 43 4.07 -45.31 12.05
CA GLY A 43 3.26 -46.46 11.62
C GLY A 43 3.88 -47.24 10.46
N VAL A 44 3.61 -48.55 10.38
CA VAL A 44 4.05 -49.43 9.29
C VAL A 44 2.87 -50.18 8.70
N ALA A 45 2.76 -50.19 7.38
CA ALA A 45 1.89 -51.10 6.63
C ALA A 45 2.75 -52.20 5.99
N VAL A 46 2.27 -53.44 6.06
CA VAL A 46 3.01 -54.60 5.57
C VAL A 46 2.21 -55.29 4.47
N THR A 47 2.88 -55.60 3.37
CA THR A 47 2.26 -56.21 2.20
C THR A 47 3.09 -57.41 1.72
N PHE A 48 2.43 -58.52 1.38
CA PHE A 48 3.06 -59.68 0.76
C PHE A 48 2.34 -59.99 -0.56
N ASN A 49 3.05 -59.98 -1.69
CA ASN A 49 2.47 -60.12 -3.04
C ASN A 49 1.27 -59.19 -3.27
N ASP A 50 1.40 -57.91 -2.89
CA ASP A 50 0.36 -56.88 -2.97
C ASP A 50 -0.90 -57.12 -2.11
N ILE A 51 -0.90 -58.14 -1.24
CA ILE A 51 -1.95 -58.37 -0.24
C ILE A 51 -1.52 -57.76 1.10
N PRO A 52 -2.27 -56.82 1.67
CA PRO A 52 -1.95 -56.22 2.95
C PRO A 52 -2.17 -57.22 4.09
N LEU A 53 -1.22 -57.26 5.03
CA LEU A 53 -1.36 -57.98 6.29
C LEU A 53 -2.04 -57.06 7.32
N THR A 54 -2.66 -57.67 8.34
CA THR A 54 -3.35 -56.94 9.42
C THR A 54 -2.45 -56.80 10.64
N GLU A 55 -2.30 -55.57 11.17
CA GLU A 55 -1.58 -55.34 12.43
C GLU A 55 -2.42 -55.82 13.61
N ILE A 56 -1.84 -56.66 14.46
CA ILE A 56 -2.46 -57.08 15.73
C ILE A 56 -1.86 -56.29 16.90
N THR A 57 -2.71 -55.93 17.86
CA THR A 57 -2.32 -55.12 19.04
C THR A 57 -2.37 -55.91 20.35
N ASP A 58 -2.77 -57.18 20.30
CA ASP A 58 -2.80 -58.09 21.44
C ASP A 58 -1.47 -58.85 21.62
N ASP A 59 -1.35 -59.60 22.72
CA ASP A 59 -0.10 -60.25 23.11
C ASP A 59 0.13 -61.65 22.51
N ARG A 60 -0.77 -62.12 21.65
CA ARG A 60 -0.61 -63.40 20.96
C ARG A 60 0.40 -63.29 19.81
N ALA A 61 0.88 -64.46 19.37
CA ALA A 61 1.70 -64.55 18.16
C ALA A 61 0.85 -64.28 16.90
N PRO A 62 1.41 -63.60 15.86
CA PRO A 62 0.70 -63.37 14.60
C PRO A 62 0.42 -64.68 13.86
N GLN A 63 -0.79 -64.83 13.31
CA GLN A 63 -1.14 -65.92 12.41
C GLN A 63 -0.83 -65.55 10.94
N GLU A 64 -1.10 -66.45 9.99
CA GLU A 64 -0.96 -66.12 8.57
C GLU A 64 -1.89 -64.95 8.20
N GLY A 65 -1.36 -63.95 7.50
CA GLY A 65 -2.06 -62.71 7.16
C GLY A 65 -1.97 -61.61 8.21
N GLU A 66 -1.29 -61.85 9.34
CA GLU A 66 -1.14 -60.89 10.43
C GLU A 66 0.33 -60.52 10.68
N PHE A 67 0.55 -59.34 11.26
CA PHE A 67 1.84 -58.92 11.75
C PHE A 67 1.72 -58.18 13.08
N LYS A 68 2.80 -58.18 13.86
CA LYS A 68 2.91 -57.42 15.12
C LYS A 68 4.19 -56.60 15.10
N VAL A 69 4.13 -55.38 15.61
CA VAL A 69 5.28 -54.48 15.65
C VAL A 69 5.73 -54.26 17.09
N ASP A 70 7.01 -54.43 17.34
CA ASP A 70 7.68 -54.00 18.55
C ASP A 70 8.54 -52.78 18.24
N TYR A 71 7.92 -51.61 18.38
CA TYR A 71 8.56 -50.32 18.18
C TYR A 71 9.69 -50.05 19.18
N ARG A 72 9.73 -50.74 20.34
CA ARG A 72 10.80 -50.52 21.34
C ARG A 72 12.12 -51.13 20.92
N HIS A 73 12.05 -52.30 20.29
CA HIS A 73 13.25 -53.02 19.83
C HIS A 73 13.48 -52.88 18.32
N GLY A 74 12.54 -52.26 17.60
CA GLY A 74 12.63 -52.07 16.15
C GLY A 74 12.37 -53.35 15.38
N TRP A 75 11.54 -54.26 15.90
CA TRP A 75 11.28 -55.55 15.28
C TRP A 75 9.84 -55.68 14.80
N LEU A 76 9.65 -56.40 13.71
CA LEU A 76 8.35 -56.77 13.20
C LEU A 76 8.24 -58.29 13.14
N TYR A 77 7.19 -58.82 13.75
CA TYR A 77 6.91 -60.24 13.85
C TYR A 77 5.79 -60.65 12.90
N VAL A 78 5.97 -61.79 12.25
CA VAL A 78 4.99 -62.47 11.39
C VAL A 78 5.03 -63.97 11.65
N ASN A 79 4.04 -64.71 11.18
CA ASN A 79 4.03 -66.16 11.32
C ASN A 79 5.27 -66.80 10.62
N PRO A 80 6.18 -67.47 11.35
CA PRO A 80 7.40 -68.03 10.78
C PRO A 80 7.11 -69.14 9.76
N ASP A 81 6.11 -69.98 9.98
CA ASP A 81 5.75 -71.08 9.07
C ASP A 81 5.24 -70.55 7.73
N ALA A 82 4.58 -69.39 7.74
CA ALA A 82 4.02 -68.77 6.54
C ALA A 82 5.02 -67.89 5.80
N TYR A 83 5.97 -67.24 6.50
CA TYR A 83 6.76 -66.14 5.92
C TYR A 83 8.28 -66.26 6.03
N SER A 84 8.84 -67.20 6.79
CA SER A 84 10.30 -67.33 6.92
C SER A 84 10.99 -67.54 5.56
N GLY A 85 12.04 -66.76 5.29
CA GLY A 85 12.75 -66.74 4.01
C GLY A 85 12.05 -65.97 2.87
N LYS A 86 10.84 -65.45 3.09
CA LYS A 86 10.12 -64.61 2.10
C LYS A 86 10.44 -63.12 2.30
N SER A 87 10.24 -62.32 1.25
CA SER A 87 10.38 -60.86 1.30
C SER A 87 9.01 -60.19 1.42
N LEU A 88 8.85 -59.31 2.40
CA LEU A 88 7.65 -58.51 2.63
C LEU A 88 7.97 -57.04 2.34
N LYS A 89 6.97 -56.30 1.85
CA LYS A 89 7.07 -54.87 1.55
C LYS A 89 6.55 -54.08 2.75
N LEU A 90 7.38 -53.21 3.31
CA LEU A 90 7.05 -52.33 4.43
C LEU A 90 6.91 -50.90 3.92
N ASP A 91 5.81 -50.25 4.25
CA ASP A 91 5.54 -48.84 3.97
C ASP A 91 5.40 -48.06 5.28
N PHE A 92 6.36 -47.19 5.57
CA PHE A 92 6.43 -46.39 6.79
C PHE A 92 5.79 -45.03 6.59
N TYR A 93 4.92 -44.62 7.52
CA TYR A 93 4.20 -43.35 7.46
C TYR A 93 4.20 -42.61 8.81
N SER A 94 3.99 -41.29 8.77
CA SER A 94 3.81 -40.46 9.97
C SER A 94 2.38 -40.61 10.49
N ARG A 95 2.20 -41.10 11.72
CA ARG A 95 0.98 -40.80 12.47
C ARG A 95 1.21 -39.43 13.12
N GLY A 96 0.33 -38.47 12.85
CA GLY A 96 0.41 -37.14 13.47
C GLY A 96 0.67 -37.23 14.98
N ILE A 97 1.48 -36.30 15.49
CA ILE A 97 2.05 -36.19 16.85
C ILE A 97 1.55 -37.23 17.85
N GLU A 98 2.40 -38.21 18.16
CA GLU A 98 2.30 -39.03 19.37
C GLU A 98 3.34 -38.51 20.38
N LEU A 99 2.87 -37.85 21.44
CA LEU A 99 3.74 -37.36 22.52
C LEU A 99 4.28 -38.54 23.33
N THR A 100 5.51 -38.98 23.05
CA THR A 100 6.17 -40.06 23.79
C THR A 100 6.80 -39.58 25.12
N PRO A 101 7.06 -40.49 26.08
CA PRO A 101 7.25 -40.16 27.50
C PRO A 101 8.53 -39.41 27.89
N ALA A 102 9.42 -39.07 26.95
CA ALA A 102 10.64 -38.33 27.23
C ALA A 102 10.38 -36.86 27.60
N SER A 103 9.16 -36.37 27.43
CA SER A 103 8.76 -34.99 27.77
C SER A 103 8.16 -34.83 29.18
N ARG A 104 8.25 -35.83 30.06
CA ARG A 104 7.65 -35.77 31.41
C ARG A 104 8.51 -34.95 32.39
N ILE A 105 8.42 -33.63 32.29
CA ILE A 105 8.83 -32.72 33.37
C ILE A 105 7.61 -32.50 34.28
N TYR A 106 7.25 -33.51 35.06
CA TYR A 106 6.19 -33.38 36.07
C TYR A 106 6.60 -34.11 37.33
N THR A 107 6.67 -33.37 38.45
CA THR A 107 6.64 -33.98 39.78
C THR A 107 5.19 -34.18 40.20
N PHE A 108 4.93 -35.27 40.92
CA PHE A 108 3.61 -35.57 41.47
C PHE A 108 3.56 -35.08 42.92
N ASP A 109 2.46 -34.43 43.31
CA ASP A 109 2.23 -34.09 44.71
C ASP A 109 2.03 -35.36 45.56
N LYS A 110 1.97 -35.20 46.89
CA LYS A 110 1.76 -36.31 47.85
C LYS A 110 0.46 -37.11 47.64
N ASN A 111 -0.42 -36.64 46.74
CA ASN A 111 -1.69 -37.26 46.38
C ASN A 111 -1.69 -37.79 44.93
N GLY A 112 -0.55 -37.79 44.24
CA GLY A 112 -0.40 -38.37 42.90
C GLY A 112 -0.90 -37.49 41.75
N ARG A 113 -1.12 -36.18 41.97
CA ARG A 113 -1.48 -35.23 40.91
C ARG A 113 -0.26 -34.51 40.35
N VAL A 114 -0.26 -34.22 39.06
CA VAL A 114 0.81 -33.47 38.37
C VAL A 114 0.88 -32.04 38.92
N ASP A 115 1.99 -31.67 39.55
CA ASP A 115 2.27 -30.31 40.01
C ASP A 115 3.14 -29.56 38.98
N MET A 116 2.48 -28.77 38.14
CA MET A 116 3.13 -27.96 37.11
C MET A 116 3.84 -26.73 37.69
N ASN A 117 3.50 -26.30 38.91
CA ASN A 117 4.03 -25.06 39.48
C ASN A 117 5.39 -25.25 40.12
N THR A 118 5.61 -26.31 40.92
CA THR A 118 6.93 -26.56 41.55
C THR A 118 8.02 -26.85 40.54
N THR A 119 7.69 -27.57 39.47
CA THR A 119 8.69 -27.99 38.48
C THR A 119 9.11 -26.82 37.58
N LEU A 120 8.17 -25.98 37.15
CA LEU A 120 8.46 -24.74 36.41
C LEU A 120 9.18 -23.71 37.29
N GLN A 121 8.78 -23.59 38.56
CA GLN A 121 9.43 -22.70 39.51
C GLN A 121 10.88 -23.13 39.79
N SER A 122 11.20 -24.43 39.88
CA SER A 122 12.59 -24.89 40.08
C SER A 122 13.52 -24.55 38.91
N TYR A 123 13.02 -24.58 37.67
CA TYR A 123 13.78 -24.20 36.48
C TYR A 123 13.90 -22.67 36.36
N ILE A 124 12.84 -21.94 36.68
CA ILE A 124 12.85 -20.48 36.77
C ILE A 124 13.81 -20.03 37.88
N ASP A 125 13.86 -20.71 39.03
CA ASP A 125 14.75 -20.41 40.15
C ASP A 125 16.21 -20.71 39.82
N VAL A 126 16.51 -21.77 39.07
CA VAL A 126 17.86 -22.04 38.53
C VAL A 126 18.25 -20.95 37.52
N ALA A 127 17.35 -20.57 36.60
CA ALA A 127 17.61 -19.54 35.59
C ALA A 127 17.67 -18.10 36.15
N ASN A 128 16.93 -17.80 37.23
CA ASN A 128 16.87 -16.50 37.90
C ASN A 128 17.72 -16.42 39.17
N SER A 129 18.43 -17.48 39.56
CA SER A 129 19.33 -17.43 40.70
C SER A 129 20.43 -16.39 40.45
N THR A 130 20.60 -15.45 41.39
CA THR A 130 21.70 -14.48 41.34
C THR A 130 23.00 -15.27 41.54
N PRO A 131 23.92 -15.32 40.55
CA PRO A 131 25.13 -16.12 40.70
C PRO A 131 25.94 -15.55 41.87
N SER A 132 26.17 -16.39 42.89
CA SER A 132 27.15 -16.12 43.93
C SER A 132 28.53 -16.47 43.39
N PHE A 133 29.41 -15.48 43.29
CA PHE A 133 30.77 -15.69 42.81
C PHE A 133 31.77 -14.81 43.60
N ILE A 134 32.98 -15.34 43.76
CA ILE A 134 34.12 -14.64 44.36
C ILE A 134 35.07 -14.30 43.22
N GLU A 135 35.71 -13.13 43.28
CA GLU A 135 36.75 -12.78 42.30
C GLU A 135 37.86 -13.84 42.31
N SER A 136 38.30 -14.27 41.13
CA SER A 136 39.37 -15.26 41.03
C SER A 136 40.70 -14.66 41.46
N ASP A 137 41.53 -15.45 42.16
CA ASP A 137 42.83 -15.01 42.66
C ASP A 137 43.83 -14.72 41.51
N GLU A 138 43.70 -15.40 40.36
CA GLU A 138 44.62 -15.30 39.22
C GLU A 138 43.92 -15.04 37.87
N LEU A 139 44.62 -14.35 36.96
CA LEU A 139 44.20 -14.11 35.58
C LEU A 139 44.39 -15.38 34.73
N SER A 140 43.30 -16.13 34.54
CA SER A 140 43.28 -17.35 33.75
C SER A 140 42.18 -17.33 32.69
N ASN A 141 42.37 -18.12 31.63
CA ASN A 141 41.36 -18.29 30.59
C ASN A 141 40.17 -19.11 31.10
N ILE A 142 39.00 -18.87 30.50
CA ILE A 142 37.82 -19.71 30.71
C ILE A 142 38.04 -21.05 29.99
N VAL A 143 37.76 -22.15 30.68
CA VAL A 143 37.85 -23.50 30.14
C VAL A 143 36.45 -24.11 30.06
N SER A 144 36.17 -24.85 28.98
CA SER A 144 34.87 -25.51 28.81
C SER A 144 34.63 -26.54 29.91
N GLY A 145 33.45 -26.52 30.53
CA GLY A 145 33.07 -27.38 31.65
C GLY A 145 33.22 -26.75 33.04
N GLU A 146 33.69 -25.50 33.15
CA GLU A 146 33.75 -24.77 34.42
C GLU A 146 32.36 -24.33 34.92
N SER A 147 32.22 -24.23 36.25
CA SER A 147 30.98 -23.74 36.85
C SER A 147 30.75 -22.26 36.57
N PHE A 148 29.49 -21.82 36.50
CA PHE A 148 29.16 -20.41 36.26
C PHE A 148 29.79 -19.46 37.30
N SER A 149 29.88 -19.85 38.57
CA SER A 149 30.52 -19.03 39.60
C SER A 149 32.02 -18.86 39.36
N THR A 150 32.72 -19.90 38.89
CA THR A 150 34.13 -19.83 38.49
C THR A 150 34.32 -18.90 37.29
N ILE A 151 33.46 -19.03 36.27
CA ILE A 151 33.51 -18.20 35.06
C ILE A 151 33.29 -16.73 35.40
N PHE A 152 32.26 -16.41 36.20
CA PHE A 152 31.99 -15.03 36.63
C PHE A 152 33.10 -14.48 37.54
N GLY A 153 33.73 -15.32 38.37
CA GLY A 153 34.91 -14.95 39.16
C GLY A 153 36.11 -14.52 38.31
N LYS A 154 36.39 -15.27 37.23
CA LYS A 154 37.45 -14.93 36.26
C LYS A 154 37.13 -13.67 35.46
N ILE A 155 35.89 -13.56 34.96
CA ILE A 155 35.44 -12.36 34.23
C ILE A 155 35.58 -11.11 35.10
N ARG A 156 35.19 -11.18 36.39
CA ARG A 156 35.38 -10.06 37.31
C ARG A 156 36.85 -9.71 37.50
N LYS A 157 37.76 -10.69 37.65
CA LYS A 157 39.20 -10.44 37.76
C LYS A 157 39.75 -9.74 36.50
N TRP A 158 39.33 -10.19 35.31
CA TRP A 158 39.64 -9.53 34.04
C TRP A 158 39.18 -8.07 34.04
N PHE A 159 37.93 -7.78 34.44
CA PHE A 159 37.44 -6.40 34.50
C PHE A 159 38.13 -5.54 35.57
N THR A 160 38.42 -6.08 36.75
CA THR A 160 39.12 -5.38 37.83
C THR A 160 40.54 -4.97 37.40
N GLU A 161 41.29 -5.88 36.77
CA GLU A 161 42.67 -5.64 36.32
C GLU A 161 42.71 -4.80 35.01
N LEU A 162 41.85 -5.08 34.03
CA LEU A 162 41.78 -4.32 32.77
C LEU A 162 41.28 -2.88 32.98
N LYS A 163 40.43 -2.59 33.98
CA LYS A 163 40.02 -1.21 34.29
C LYS A 163 41.20 -0.31 34.66
N LYS A 164 42.25 -0.88 35.26
CA LYS A 164 43.46 -0.14 35.64
C LYS A 164 44.28 0.26 34.41
N VAL A 165 44.30 -0.58 33.37
CA VAL A 165 45.07 -0.37 32.14
C VAL A 165 44.27 0.44 31.10
N ALA A 166 42.99 0.15 30.92
CA ALA A 166 42.16 0.73 29.86
C ALA A 166 41.70 2.18 30.11
N PHE A 167 41.66 2.64 31.37
CA PHE A 167 41.12 3.96 31.72
C PHE A 167 42.11 4.90 32.45
N SER A 168 43.32 4.46 32.76
CA SER A 168 44.38 5.35 33.29
C SER A 168 45.21 6.01 32.19
N GLY A 169 45.17 5.46 30.96
CA GLY A 169 46.00 5.92 29.84
C GLY A 169 47.50 5.63 30.00
N SER A 170 47.92 4.89 31.03
CA SER A 170 49.32 4.55 31.27
C SER A 170 49.67 3.19 30.66
N TYR A 171 50.34 3.19 29.51
CA TYR A 171 50.83 1.99 28.79
C TYR A 171 52.18 1.45 29.31
N ASN A 172 52.61 1.91 30.49
CA ASN A 172 53.92 1.56 31.09
C ASN A 172 53.94 0.17 31.72
N ASP A 173 52.78 -0.43 31.99
CA ASP A 173 52.60 -1.74 32.61
C ASP A 173 52.42 -2.88 31.58
N LEU A 174 52.33 -2.56 30.28
CA LEU A 174 52.26 -3.54 29.20
C LEU A 174 53.68 -3.96 28.73
N SER A 175 53.97 -5.25 28.81
CA SER A 175 55.12 -5.91 28.16
C SER A 175 54.77 -6.37 26.72
N ASP A 176 55.77 -6.59 25.88
CA ASP A 176 55.66 -7.01 24.47
C ASP A 176 54.87 -6.09 23.51
N LYS A 177 54.89 -4.77 23.78
CA LYS A 177 54.40 -3.76 22.83
C LYS A 177 55.39 -3.51 21.68
N PRO A 178 54.93 -3.25 20.44
CA PRO A 178 55.82 -2.87 19.33
C PRO A 178 56.53 -1.55 19.65
N THR A 179 57.86 -1.54 19.75
CA THR A 179 58.63 -0.37 20.23
C THR A 179 58.89 0.72 19.18
N SER A 180 58.45 0.57 17.93
CA SER A 180 58.49 1.64 16.92
C SER A 180 57.75 1.22 15.65
N MET A 181 56.99 2.12 15.02
CA MET A 181 56.67 1.96 13.60
C MET A 181 57.98 1.92 12.82
N ARG A 182 58.17 0.88 12.00
CA ARG A 182 59.46 0.50 11.36
C ARG A 182 60.05 1.54 10.39
N ASN A 183 59.43 2.70 10.18
CA ASN A 183 59.98 3.71 9.28
C ASN A 183 59.43 5.13 9.57
N PRO A 184 60.10 5.95 10.40
CA PRO A 184 59.66 7.32 10.70
C PRO A 184 59.52 8.18 9.42
N ASN A 185 60.37 7.90 8.43
CA ASN A 185 60.46 8.65 7.18
C ASN A 185 59.50 8.18 6.06
N SER A 186 58.65 7.17 6.26
CA SER A 186 57.75 6.70 5.17
C SER A 186 56.41 7.42 5.09
N LEU A 187 56.10 8.32 6.04
CA LEU A 187 54.96 9.23 5.89
C LEU A 187 55.44 10.54 5.26
N THR A 188 55.66 10.50 3.94
CA THR A 188 55.88 11.72 3.15
C THR A 188 54.53 12.38 2.90
N LEU A 189 54.32 13.55 3.50
CA LEU A 189 53.16 14.36 3.18
C LEU A 189 53.56 15.36 2.08
N ASN A 190 53.06 15.14 0.87
CA ASN A 190 53.26 16.04 -0.26
C ASN A 190 52.21 17.15 -0.23
N PHE A 191 52.62 18.40 -0.06
CA PHE A 191 51.74 19.56 -0.12
C PHE A 191 52.28 20.60 -1.10
N ASN A 192 51.52 20.89 -2.17
CA ASN A 192 51.81 21.94 -3.16
C ASN A 192 53.31 22.07 -3.56
N GLY A 193 53.95 20.95 -3.91
CA GLY A 193 55.32 20.95 -4.44
C GLY A 193 56.45 20.95 -3.40
N SER A 194 56.16 20.86 -2.11
CA SER A 194 57.17 20.58 -1.06
C SER A 194 56.79 19.37 -0.22
N SER A 195 57.80 18.61 0.18
CA SER A 195 57.70 17.42 1.02
C SER A 195 58.33 17.68 2.38
N ALA A 196 57.70 17.18 3.44
CA ALA A 196 58.25 17.18 4.80
C ALA A 196 58.27 15.76 5.37
N PHE A 197 59.30 15.46 6.17
CA PHE A 197 59.52 14.14 6.77
C PHE A 197 59.21 14.18 8.27
N TYR A 198 58.51 13.16 8.76
CA TYR A 198 58.22 13.00 10.17
C TYR A 198 59.39 12.30 10.88
N ASN A 199 59.99 12.93 11.89
CA ASN A 199 61.17 12.41 12.59
C ASN A 199 60.86 11.79 13.96
N GLY A 200 59.59 11.55 14.29
CA GLY A 200 59.17 10.95 15.57
C GLY A 200 58.86 11.93 16.70
N ALA A 201 58.67 13.23 16.43
CA ALA A 201 58.26 14.21 17.43
C ALA A 201 56.79 14.02 17.88
N THR A 202 56.47 14.32 19.15
CA THR A 202 55.13 14.12 19.75
C THR A 202 54.03 15.00 19.15
N SER A 203 54.40 16.10 18.49
CA SER A 203 53.52 16.83 17.55
C SER A 203 54.37 17.64 16.56
N VAL A 204 53.90 17.72 15.31
CA VAL A 204 54.40 18.65 14.28
C VAL A 204 53.19 19.40 13.73
N SER A 205 53.19 20.73 13.84
CA SER A 205 52.14 21.58 13.26
C SER A 205 52.73 22.38 12.10
N ARG A 206 52.08 22.31 10.93
CA ARG A 206 52.26 23.26 9.84
C ARG A 206 50.89 23.72 9.34
N THR A 207 50.77 25.02 9.10
CA THR A 207 49.57 25.65 8.58
C THR A 207 49.43 25.36 7.09
N TRP A 208 48.28 24.80 6.71
CA TRP A 208 47.87 24.57 5.33
C TRP A 208 47.14 25.80 4.81
N TYR A 209 47.52 26.29 3.63
CA TYR A 209 46.73 27.27 2.88
C TYR A 209 46.00 26.55 1.75
N ALA A 210 44.67 26.65 1.72
CA ALA A 210 43.88 26.13 0.61
C ALA A 210 44.28 26.83 -0.70
N PRO A 211 44.42 26.11 -1.83
CA PRO A 211 44.75 26.71 -3.12
C PRO A 211 43.65 27.70 -3.54
N THR A 212 44.01 28.95 -3.79
CA THR A 212 43.11 30.02 -4.28
C THR A 212 42.83 29.94 -5.79
N LEU A 213 43.25 28.87 -6.46
CA LEU A 213 43.33 28.84 -7.93
C LEU A 213 42.16 28.15 -8.65
N VAL A 214 41.14 27.66 -7.94
CA VAL A 214 39.90 27.18 -8.57
C VAL A 214 38.68 27.63 -7.77
N GLY A 215 38.08 28.75 -8.19
CA GLY A 215 36.67 29.06 -7.85
C GLY A 215 36.35 30.29 -7.01
N THR A 216 37.13 31.38 -7.05
CA THR A 216 36.87 32.62 -6.27
C THR A 216 36.31 33.78 -7.11
N ALA A 217 35.53 33.51 -8.13
CA ALA A 217 34.91 34.55 -8.96
C ALA A 217 33.65 35.10 -8.27
N GLY A 218 33.74 36.29 -7.65
CA GLY A 218 32.58 37.03 -7.13
C GLY A 218 32.49 37.23 -5.62
N TYR A 219 33.48 36.76 -4.84
CA TYR A 219 33.53 36.99 -3.39
C TYR A 219 34.70 37.93 -3.01
N GLU A 220 34.44 38.97 -2.22
CA GLU A 220 35.49 39.76 -1.56
C GLU A 220 35.97 39.03 -0.30
N LEU A 221 37.29 38.92 -0.13
CA LEU A 221 37.92 38.29 1.03
C LEU A 221 37.86 39.28 2.21
N VAL A 222 37.12 38.94 3.28
CA VAL A 222 36.84 39.88 4.39
C VAL A 222 38.02 39.99 5.36
N SER A 223 38.81 38.92 5.53
CA SER A 223 40.09 38.96 6.27
C SER A 223 40.97 37.76 5.92
N ASN A 224 42.29 37.93 6.03
CA ASN A 224 43.30 36.87 5.94
C ASN A 224 43.92 36.62 7.32
N GLY A 225 43.10 36.23 8.30
CA GLY A 225 43.54 35.79 9.62
C GLY A 225 43.83 34.28 9.64
N SER A 226 44.38 33.79 10.76
CA SER A 226 44.82 32.39 10.99
C SER A 226 43.72 31.31 10.99
N GLY A 227 42.59 31.55 10.32
CA GLY A 227 41.46 30.62 10.16
C GLY A 227 41.00 30.49 8.69
N ALA A 228 39.97 29.68 8.45
CA ALA A 228 39.38 29.50 7.12
C ALA A 228 38.90 30.85 6.55
N PRO A 229 39.02 31.09 5.22
CA PRO A 229 38.62 32.37 4.62
C PRO A 229 37.16 32.71 4.94
N ILE A 230 36.92 33.90 5.48
CA ILE A 230 35.56 34.44 5.66
C ILE A 230 35.20 35.21 4.39
N TRP A 231 34.21 34.70 3.66
CA TRP A 231 33.70 35.30 2.42
C TRP A 231 32.53 36.23 2.71
N LYS A 232 32.53 37.43 2.11
CA LYS A 232 31.40 38.38 2.21
C LYS A 232 30.16 37.77 1.54
N ALA A 233 28.97 38.00 2.09
CA ALA A 233 27.71 37.62 1.45
C ALA A 233 27.64 38.22 0.02
N PRO A 234 26.96 37.56 -0.95
CA PRO A 234 26.76 38.12 -2.28
C PRO A 234 26.25 39.56 -2.20
N SER A 235 26.79 40.45 -3.03
CA SER A 235 26.42 41.87 -3.00
C SER A 235 24.91 42.06 -3.14
N TYR A 236 24.35 43.06 -2.46
CA TYR A 236 22.92 43.36 -2.46
C TYR A 236 22.69 44.80 -2.97
N ASP A 237 21.68 45.00 -3.79
CA ASP A 237 21.17 46.33 -4.13
C ASP A 237 19.68 46.32 -4.52
N VAL A 238 19.07 47.50 -4.62
CA VAL A 238 17.65 47.69 -4.93
C VAL A 238 17.47 48.21 -6.35
N CYS A 239 16.73 47.47 -7.18
CA CYS A 239 16.33 47.92 -8.51
C CYS A 239 15.01 48.69 -8.44
N SER A 240 15.07 50.01 -8.63
CA SER A 240 13.91 50.90 -8.68
C SER A 240 13.40 51.22 -10.10
N THR A 241 13.89 50.52 -11.12
CA THR A 241 13.42 50.70 -12.51
C THR A 241 11.94 50.38 -12.63
N ALA A 242 11.17 51.25 -13.30
CA ALA A 242 9.73 51.13 -13.50
C ALA A 242 9.28 49.76 -14.07
N ALA A 243 8.05 49.35 -13.74
CA ALA A 243 7.53 48.01 -13.98
C ALA A 243 7.56 47.58 -15.46
N SER A 244 7.15 48.47 -16.37
CA SER A 244 7.06 48.20 -17.81
C SER A 244 8.41 48.26 -18.54
N THR A 245 9.46 48.78 -17.90
CA THR A 245 10.79 48.95 -18.51
C THR A 245 11.56 47.64 -18.49
N ALA A 246 11.95 47.13 -19.66
CA ALA A 246 12.72 45.89 -19.80
C ALA A 246 14.13 45.95 -19.20
N ALA A 247 14.82 47.08 -19.35
CA ALA A 247 16.16 47.28 -18.83
C ALA A 247 16.12 47.64 -17.34
N LYS A 248 16.53 46.71 -16.48
CA LYS A 248 16.67 46.87 -15.04
C LYS A 248 18.12 47.23 -14.70
N THR A 249 18.31 48.06 -13.68
CA THR A 249 19.65 48.56 -13.32
C THR A 249 19.86 48.58 -11.81
N VAL A 250 21.05 48.18 -11.38
CA VAL A 250 21.53 48.29 -9.99
C VAL A 250 22.99 48.75 -9.96
N SER A 251 23.41 49.37 -8.87
CA SER A 251 24.75 49.93 -8.65
C SER A 251 25.40 49.35 -7.41
N VAL A 252 26.26 48.35 -7.64
CA VAL A 252 27.08 47.72 -6.59
C VAL A 252 28.51 48.27 -6.66
N ASN A 253 29.00 48.78 -5.53
CA ASN A 253 30.39 49.26 -5.40
C ASN A 253 31.40 48.12 -5.64
N ASN A 254 32.49 48.43 -6.35
CA ASN A 254 33.57 47.49 -6.69
C ASN A 254 33.14 46.22 -7.44
N PHE A 255 31.98 46.24 -8.11
CA PHE A 255 31.50 45.08 -8.86
C PHE A 255 32.25 44.89 -10.18
N LYS A 256 32.65 43.64 -10.45
CA LYS A 256 33.22 43.21 -11.73
C LYS A 256 32.41 42.01 -12.26
N LEU A 257 31.94 42.11 -13.50
CA LEU A 257 31.21 41.02 -14.15
C LEU A 257 32.17 39.92 -14.61
N VAL A 258 32.08 38.74 -13.98
CA VAL A 258 32.82 37.53 -14.32
C VAL A 258 31.88 36.32 -14.22
N VAL A 259 32.14 35.26 -14.97
CA VAL A 259 31.39 34.00 -14.84
C VAL A 259 31.44 33.54 -13.37
N GLY A 260 30.27 33.25 -12.80
CA GLY A 260 30.12 32.92 -11.38
C GLY A 260 29.73 34.09 -10.47
N ALA A 261 29.70 35.33 -10.96
CA ALA A 261 29.29 36.48 -10.16
C ALA A 261 27.86 36.31 -9.63
N ARG A 262 27.66 36.51 -8.32
CA ARG A 262 26.36 36.43 -7.63
C ARG A 262 25.97 37.78 -7.05
N ILE A 263 24.68 38.11 -7.12
CA ILE A 263 24.10 39.34 -6.57
C ILE A 263 22.67 39.07 -6.09
N TYR A 264 22.27 39.68 -4.98
CA TYR A 264 20.88 39.81 -4.58
C TYR A 264 20.32 41.14 -5.08
N VAL A 265 19.20 41.09 -5.80
CA VAL A 265 18.52 42.30 -6.27
C VAL A 265 17.11 42.31 -5.71
N LYS A 266 16.80 43.33 -4.91
CA LYS A 266 15.41 43.62 -4.53
C LYS A 266 14.76 44.48 -5.60
N PHE A 267 13.75 43.96 -6.26
CA PHE A 267 13.01 44.72 -7.26
C PHE A 267 11.88 45.49 -6.61
N THR A 268 11.93 46.83 -6.63
CA THR A 268 10.87 47.67 -6.03
C THR A 268 9.52 47.45 -6.70
N TYR A 269 9.52 47.19 -8.02
CA TYR A 269 8.33 46.96 -8.82
C TYR A 269 8.35 45.57 -9.46
N ASP A 270 7.17 45.03 -9.72
CA ASP A 270 6.96 43.89 -10.58
C ASP A 270 7.45 44.17 -12.01
N HIS A 271 7.77 43.14 -12.79
CA HIS A 271 8.03 43.31 -14.23
C HIS A 271 6.75 43.03 -15.02
N THR A 272 6.13 44.10 -15.54
CA THR A 272 4.89 44.04 -16.32
C THR A 272 5.11 44.18 -17.82
N GLY A 273 6.36 44.41 -18.25
CA GLY A 273 6.73 44.52 -19.66
C GLY A 273 6.67 43.18 -20.40
N SER A 274 6.14 43.18 -21.63
CA SER A 274 6.13 42.02 -22.52
C SER A 274 7.52 41.66 -23.06
N SER A 275 8.43 42.64 -23.10
CA SER A 275 9.82 42.45 -23.50
C SER A 275 10.64 41.72 -22.41
N VAL A 276 11.67 41.00 -22.85
CA VAL A 276 12.58 40.26 -21.97
C VAL A 276 13.27 41.19 -20.98
N ALA A 277 13.19 40.87 -19.69
CA ALA A 277 13.90 41.62 -18.66
C ALA A 277 15.42 41.43 -18.80
N THR A 278 16.16 42.54 -18.71
CA THR A 278 17.62 42.54 -18.68
C THR A 278 18.11 43.23 -17.41
N LEU A 279 19.26 42.85 -16.90
CA LEU A 279 19.91 43.48 -15.75
C LEU A 279 21.28 44.01 -16.15
N ASN A 280 21.52 45.28 -15.88
CA ASN A 280 22.83 45.92 -15.90
C ASN A 280 23.26 46.22 -14.46
N VAL A 281 24.38 45.62 -14.04
CA VAL A 281 24.96 45.83 -12.71
C VAL A 281 26.18 46.73 -12.87
N SER A 282 26.18 47.90 -12.23
CA SER A 282 27.33 48.82 -12.20
C SER A 282 27.94 49.14 -13.57
N ASN A 283 27.09 49.36 -14.59
CA ASN A 283 27.48 49.68 -15.96
C ASN A 283 28.32 48.60 -16.68
N THR A 284 28.25 47.33 -16.27
CA THR A 284 28.95 46.23 -16.95
C THR A 284 28.25 45.73 -18.22
N GLY A 285 27.13 46.36 -18.59
CA GLY A 285 26.32 46.01 -19.74
C GLY A 285 25.11 45.16 -19.36
N ALA A 286 23.98 45.39 -20.05
CA ALA A 286 22.74 44.68 -19.81
C ALA A 286 22.79 43.24 -20.33
N LYS A 287 22.36 42.28 -19.49
CA LYS A 287 22.24 40.86 -19.83
C LYS A 287 20.86 40.34 -19.47
N ASN A 288 20.31 39.40 -20.24
CA ASN A 288 18.97 38.87 -19.95
C ASN A 288 18.94 38.17 -18.59
N ILE A 289 17.80 38.29 -17.91
CA ILE A 289 17.50 37.54 -16.70
C ILE A 289 16.70 36.30 -17.10
N VAL A 290 17.10 35.13 -16.59
CA VAL A 290 16.53 33.84 -16.95
C VAL A 290 16.30 32.95 -15.74
N ILE A 291 15.42 31.97 -15.85
CA ILE A 291 15.29 30.84 -14.91
C ILE A 291 15.76 29.57 -15.63
N SER A 292 16.41 28.66 -14.91
CA SER A 292 16.77 27.34 -15.45
C SER A 292 15.55 26.41 -15.45
N ASN A 293 15.35 25.67 -16.54
CA ASN A 293 14.26 24.69 -16.70
C ASN A 293 14.76 23.24 -16.81
N GLY A 294 15.97 22.94 -16.33
CA GLY A 294 16.60 21.61 -16.42
C GLY A 294 17.45 21.42 -17.69
N ASP A 295 16.93 21.79 -18.86
CA ASP A 295 17.59 21.58 -20.16
C ASP A 295 18.06 22.87 -20.85
N GLY A 296 17.80 24.04 -20.26
CA GLY A 296 18.14 25.34 -20.82
C GLY A 296 17.74 26.53 -19.93
N TYR A 297 17.46 27.67 -20.57
CA TYR A 297 17.15 28.94 -19.92
C TYR A 297 15.90 29.59 -20.51
N VAL A 298 14.99 30.07 -19.66
CA VAL A 298 13.77 30.79 -20.05
C VAL A 298 13.88 32.25 -19.63
N ASN A 299 13.62 33.17 -20.56
CA ASN A 299 13.65 34.61 -20.29
C ASN A 299 12.51 35.07 -19.37
N ILE A 300 12.84 35.96 -18.42
CA ILE A 300 11.85 36.67 -17.60
C ILE A 300 11.06 37.68 -18.45
N SER A 301 9.74 37.68 -18.30
CA SER A 301 8.79 38.61 -18.96
C SER A 301 7.53 38.79 -18.11
N ASN A 302 6.56 39.58 -18.55
CA ASN A 302 5.28 39.75 -17.85
C ASN A 302 4.49 38.45 -17.58
N LYS A 303 4.81 37.34 -18.26
CA LYS A 303 4.18 36.03 -18.03
C LYS A 303 4.90 35.18 -16.97
N LEU A 304 6.13 35.56 -16.59
CA LEU A 304 7.01 34.83 -15.67
C LEU A 304 8.01 35.83 -15.06
N SER A 305 7.68 36.39 -13.89
CA SER A 305 8.49 37.44 -13.22
C SER A 305 8.32 37.45 -11.69
N TRP A 306 9.23 38.17 -11.02
CA TRP A 306 9.19 38.55 -9.62
C TRP A 306 8.02 39.50 -9.30
N ASN A 307 7.65 39.56 -8.02
CA ASN A 307 6.72 40.52 -7.44
C ASN A 307 7.42 41.83 -7.04
N ALA A 308 6.63 42.89 -6.86
CA ALA A 308 7.11 44.11 -6.23
C ALA A 308 7.65 43.81 -4.82
N ASN A 309 8.81 44.38 -4.50
CA ASN A 309 9.61 44.18 -3.30
C ASN A 309 10.24 42.80 -3.13
N GLU A 310 10.23 41.94 -4.14
CA GLU A 310 10.89 40.64 -4.10
C GLU A 310 12.41 40.77 -4.28
N THR A 311 13.16 40.07 -3.43
CA THR A 311 14.61 39.89 -3.54
C THR A 311 14.92 38.61 -4.28
N VAL A 312 15.60 38.73 -5.42
CA VAL A 312 16.00 37.61 -6.26
C VAL A 312 17.52 37.46 -6.21
N GLU A 313 18.00 36.24 -6.01
CA GLU A 313 19.40 35.89 -6.17
C GLU A 313 19.71 35.54 -7.62
N LEU A 314 20.70 36.23 -8.20
CA LEU A 314 21.10 36.10 -9.59
C LEU A 314 22.55 35.65 -9.70
N LEU A 315 22.81 34.64 -10.54
CA LEU A 315 24.11 34.08 -10.87
C LEU A 315 24.43 34.33 -12.35
N TYR A 316 25.56 34.99 -12.64
CA TYR A 316 25.99 35.20 -14.03
C TYR A 316 26.74 33.97 -14.56
N ASN A 317 26.28 33.38 -15.66
CA ASN A 317 26.93 32.20 -16.26
C ASN A 317 27.90 32.51 -17.42
N GLY A 318 28.15 33.79 -17.70
CA GLY A 318 28.92 34.23 -18.88
C GLY A 318 28.07 34.71 -20.04
N THR A 319 26.75 34.48 -20.02
CA THR A 319 25.82 35.01 -21.02
C THR A 319 24.58 35.65 -20.38
N TYR A 320 23.99 34.99 -19.38
CA TYR A 320 22.74 35.38 -18.73
C TYR A 320 22.90 35.55 -17.22
N TRP A 321 21.99 36.33 -16.62
CA TRP A 321 21.72 36.32 -15.18
C TRP A 321 20.69 35.24 -14.85
N ILE A 322 21.12 34.15 -14.23
CA ILE A 322 20.25 33.05 -13.82
C ILE A 322 19.68 33.35 -12.44
N ALA A 323 18.36 33.43 -12.32
CA ALA A 323 17.69 33.48 -11.04
C ALA A 323 17.73 32.09 -10.39
N ILE A 324 18.33 32.01 -9.19
CA ILE A 324 18.61 30.74 -8.49
C ILE A 324 17.90 30.62 -7.13
N SER A 325 17.48 31.74 -6.53
CA SER A 325 16.63 31.76 -5.33
C SER A 325 15.86 33.08 -5.25
N SER A 326 14.78 33.12 -4.45
CA SER A 326 14.09 34.36 -4.10
C SER A 326 13.37 34.26 -2.76
N ASP A 327 13.13 35.40 -2.13
CA ASP A 327 12.42 35.51 -0.84
C ASP A 327 10.88 35.56 -0.99
N MET A 328 10.38 35.66 -2.23
CA MET A 328 8.96 35.63 -2.58
C MET A 328 8.73 34.77 -3.84
N ARG A 329 7.91 35.22 -4.80
CA ARG A 329 7.21 34.38 -5.77
C ARG A 329 8.07 33.74 -6.86
N LEU A 330 9.12 34.39 -7.33
CA LEU A 330 9.86 33.99 -8.53
C LEU A 330 10.38 32.55 -8.40
N ILE A 331 10.99 32.24 -7.26
CA ILE A 331 11.66 30.97 -6.98
C ILE A 331 11.24 30.37 -5.63
N SER A 332 10.56 31.10 -4.73
CA SER A 332 10.15 30.48 -3.45
C SER A 332 9.11 29.37 -3.66
N GLY A 333 9.30 28.32 -2.86
CA GLY A 333 8.31 27.27 -2.62
C GLY A 333 7.24 27.67 -1.59
N SER A 334 6.99 28.97 -1.39
CA SER A 334 6.11 29.48 -0.34
C SER A 334 5.19 30.59 -0.87
N GLN A 335 4.08 30.16 -1.46
CA GLN A 335 2.70 30.63 -1.21
C GLN A 335 1.77 29.82 -2.13
N SER A 336 0.99 28.92 -1.51
CA SER A 336 -0.01 27.99 -2.09
C SER A 336 0.40 27.25 -3.38
N ALA A 337 0.76 25.97 -3.22
CA ALA A 337 0.70 24.89 -4.21
C ALA A 337 1.00 25.23 -5.70
N SER A 338 2.28 25.30 -6.08
CA SER A 338 2.75 25.45 -7.47
C SER A 338 2.44 24.20 -8.31
N VAL A 339 1.60 24.23 -9.34
CA VAL A 339 1.35 23.09 -10.25
C VAL A 339 2.49 22.99 -11.27
N ILE A 340 3.39 22.00 -11.16
CA ILE A 340 4.54 21.88 -12.09
C ILE A 340 4.27 20.80 -13.15
N ILE A 341 4.28 21.20 -14.42
CA ILE A 341 3.73 20.48 -15.59
C ILE A 341 4.83 20.03 -16.54
N GLY A 342 5.25 18.76 -16.45
CA GLY A 342 6.07 18.10 -17.48
C GLY A 342 5.21 17.15 -18.30
N THR A 343 5.28 17.21 -19.63
CA THR A 343 4.76 16.11 -20.46
C THR A 343 5.84 15.05 -20.60
N ILE A 344 5.51 13.77 -20.45
CA ILE A 344 6.48 12.66 -20.51
C ILE A 344 7.16 12.54 -21.89
N ASN A 345 6.68 13.32 -22.88
CA ASN A 345 7.08 13.22 -24.29
C ASN A 345 7.77 14.50 -24.83
N THR A 346 7.99 15.54 -24.02
CA THR A 346 8.86 16.69 -24.34
C THR A 346 9.60 17.21 -23.09
N PRO A 347 10.84 17.73 -23.19
CA PRO A 347 11.71 18.06 -22.05
C PRO A 347 11.33 19.37 -21.32
N GLY A 348 10.04 19.71 -21.26
CA GLY A 348 9.58 21.01 -20.75
C GLY A 348 8.72 20.86 -19.51
N TYR A 349 9.32 21.10 -18.33
CA TYR A 349 8.54 21.44 -17.13
C TYR A 349 8.04 22.89 -17.25
N CYS A 350 6.73 23.09 -17.21
CA CYS A 350 6.05 24.37 -17.14
C CYS A 350 5.42 24.52 -15.75
N ASP A 351 5.81 25.51 -14.96
CA ASP A 351 5.20 25.76 -13.64
C ASP A 351 3.99 26.70 -13.76
N TYR A 352 2.92 26.35 -13.04
CA TYR A 352 1.61 27.00 -13.00
C TYR A 352 1.25 27.23 -11.54
N ARG A 353 1.42 28.45 -11.02
CA ARG A 353 1.12 28.73 -9.61
C ARG A 353 -0.36 29.08 -9.41
N CYS A 354 -1.00 28.35 -8.50
CA CYS A 354 -2.38 28.56 -8.04
C CYS A 354 -2.35 29.38 -6.74
N ASP A 355 -3.04 30.51 -6.67
CA ASP A 355 -3.07 31.34 -5.45
C ASP A 355 -4.36 31.18 -4.61
N GLY A 356 -5.22 30.23 -4.98
CA GLY A 356 -6.55 30.03 -4.39
C GLY A 356 -7.66 30.84 -5.08
N THR A 357 -7.32 31.86 -5.87
CA THR A 357 -8.29 32.70 -6.60
C THR A 357 -8.35 32.38 -8.09
N ASN A 358 -7.28 31.78 -8.63
CA ASN A 358 -7.13 31.48 -10.05
C ASN A 358 -7.00 29.98 -10.35
N ASP A 359 -7.19 29.10 -9.37
CA ASP A 359 -6.91 27.66 -9.45
C ASP A 359 -7.49 27.04 -10.71
N THR A 360 -8.79 27.26 -10.93
CA THR A 360 -9.51 26.77 -12.12
C THR A 360 -8.87 27.19 -13.43
N GLU A 361 -8.48 28.47 -13.57
CA GLU A 361 -7.87 28.98 -14.79
C GLU A 361 -6.47 28.40 -15.01
N MET A 362 -5.72 28.15 -13.94
CA MET A 362 -4.41 27.52 -14.01
C MET A 362 -4.52 26.06 -14.44
N PHE A 363 -5.49 25.30 -13.92
CA PHE A 363 -5.80 23.94 -14.39
C PHE A 363 -6.28 23.91 -15.84
N LYS A 364 -7.12 24.85 -16.27
CA LYS A 364 -7.54 24.96 -17.69
C LYS A 364 -6.34 25.23 -18.60
N LEU A 365 -5.49 26.19 -18.25
CA LEU A 365 -4.31 26.55 -19.05
C LEU A 365 -3.27 25.41 -19.07
N ALA A 366 -3.15 24.68 -17.98
CA ALA A 366 -2.36 23.46 -17.86
C ALA A 366 -2.83 22.40 -18.86
N ILE A 367 -4.10 22.00 -18.76
CA ILE A 367 -4.70 20.98 -19.64
C ILE A 367 -4.61 21.42 -21.10
N LYS A 368 -4.96 22.67 -21.41
CA LYS A 368 -4.89 23.21 -22.78
C LYS A 368 -3.49 23.08 -23.39
N LYS A 369 -2.44 23.50 -22.69
CA LYS A 369 -1.06 23.37 -23.22
C LYS A 369 -0.66 21.90 -23.37
N ALA A 370 -1.04 21.07 -22.41
CA ALA A 370 -0.71 19.66 -22.42
C ALA A 370 -1.37 18.96 -23.64
N MET A 371 -2.62 19.29 -23.96
CA MET A 371 -3.33 18.83 -25.16
C MET A 371 -2.80 19.45 -26.47
N GLN A 372 -2.31 20.69 -26.45
CA GLN A 372 -1.64 21.29 -27.63
C GLN A 372 -0.33 20.59 -27.98
N CYS A 373 0.49 20.24 -26.97
CA CYS A 373 1.71 19.47 -27.16
C CYS A 373 1.45 18.09 -27.78
N TRP A 374 0.29 17.49 -27.47
CA TRP A 374 -0.18 16.27 -28.12
C TRP A 374 -0.52 16.52 -29.60
N SER A 375 -1.36 17.51 -29.91
CA SER A 375 -1.79 17.81 -31.30
C SER A 375 -0.62 18.13 -32.24
N ALA A 376 0.47 18.74 -31.76
CA ALA A 376 1.61 19.13 -32.58
C ALA A 376 2.47 17.94 -33.07
N LYS A 377 2.34 16.75 -32.47
CA LYS A 377 3.11 15.55 -32.87
C LYS A 377 2.36 14.62 -33.83
N ASN A 378 1.07 14.87 -34.08
CA ASN A 378 0.24 14.02 -34.92
C ASN A 378 0.54 14.15 -36.44
N THR A 379 1.57 14.91 -36.82
CA THR A 379 1.95 15.08 -38.24
C THR A 379 3.13 14.23 -38.69
N ASP A 380 3.92 13.62 -37.79
CA ASP A 380 5.22 13.03 -38.21
C ASP A 380 5.43 11.52 -38.00
N ILE A 381 4.80 10.81 -37.05
CA ILE A 381 5.17 9.39 -36.84
C ILE A 381 4.00 8.60 -36.23
N GLY A 382 3.70 7.42 -36.80
CA GLY A 382 2.66 6.48 -36.37
C GLY A 382 2.94 5.79 -35.03
N TYR A 383 2.84 6.54 -33.92
CA TYR A 383 2.88 5.99 -32.57
C TYR A 383 1.46 5.80 -32.02
N THR A 384 1.15 4.58 -31.57
CA THR A 384 0.00 4.23 -30.74
C THR A 384 0.36 4.50 -29.26
N ASN A 385 -0.58 5.05 -28.48
CA ASN A 385 -0.45 5.45 -27.08
C ASN A 385 0.43 6.68 -26.74
N THR A 386 -0.20 7.87 -26.66
CA THR A 386 0.44 9.08 -26.12
C THR A 386 -0.37 9.65 -24.94
N ALA A 387 -0.02 9.26 -23.72
CA ALA A 387 -0.60 9.86 -22.51
C ALA A 387 0.07 11.19 -22.14
N VAL A 388 -0.76 12.17 -21.79
CA VAL A 388 -0.33 13.47 -21.26
C VAL A 388 -0.48 13.44 -19.75
N LYS A 389 0.55 13.87 -19.03
CA LYS A 389 0.58 13.87 -17.56
C LYS A 389 0.69 15.29 -17.01
N ILE A 390 -0.08 15.58 -15.97
CA ILE A 390 -0.05 16.82 -15.18
C ILE A 390 0.31 16.43 -13.74
N PHE A 391 1.31 17.10 -13.17
CA PHE A 391 1.72 16.88 -11.79
C PHE A 391 1.30 18.07 -10.91
N ILE A 392 0.64 17.76 -9.80
CA ILE A 392 0.00 18.73 -8.91
C ILE A 392 0.73 18.70 -7.57
N LYS A 393 1.24 19.85 -7.11
CA LYS A 393 1.88 19.93 -5.79
C LYS A 393 0.86 19.88 -4.68
N ARG A 394 1.31 19.51 -3.48
CA ARG A 394 0.49 19.55 -2.27
C ARG A 394 -0.27 20.87 -2.15
N GLY A 395 -1.56 20.80 -1.88
CA GLY A 395 -2.40 21.98 -1.89
C GLY A 395 -3.88 21.67 -1.78
N PHE A 396 -4.63 22.71 -1.45
CA PHE A 396 -6.08 22.74 -1.56
C PHE A 396 -6.44 23.67 -2.71
N TYR A 397 -7.15 23.16 -3.70
CA TYR A 397 -7.48 23.85 -4.94
C TYR A 397 -8.99 24.00 -5.08
N ASN A 398 -9.47 25.22 -5.22
CA ASN A 398 -10.88 25.53 -5.36
C ASN A 398 -11.27 25.56 -6.85
N ILE A 399 -12.04 24.57 -7.28
CA ILE A 399 -12.48 24.42 -8.66
C ILE A 399 -13.91 24.96 -8.79
N THR A 400 -14.03 26.07 -9.53
CA THR A 400 -15.26 26.87 -9.65
C THR A 400 -15.85 26.85 -11.07
N ASP A 401 -15.26 26.07 -11.97
CA ASP A 401 -15.67 25.96 -13.37
C ASP A 401 -15.22 24.62 -13.96
N THR A 402 -15.74 24.26 -15.14
CA THR A 402 -15.31 23.05 -15.85
C THR A 402 -13.85 23.15 -16.28
N LEU A 403 -13.02 22.15 -15.96
CA LEU A 403 -11.59 22.16 -16.25
C LEU A 403 -11.28 21.89 -17.72
N TYR A 404 -12.11 21.08 -18.38
CA TYR A 404 -11.93 20.75 -19.78
C TYR A 404 -13.27 20.42 -20.45
N THR A 405 -13.51 21.06 -21.60
CA THR A 405 -14.68 20.85 -22.45
C THR A 405 -14.23 20.58 -23.89
N GLY A 406 -14.98 19.75 -24.61
CA GLY A 406 -14.81 19.60 -26.05
C GLY A 406 -15.83 18.63 -26.65
N SER A 407 -16.04 18.77 -27.95
CA SER A 407 -16.85 17.87 -28.76
C SER A 407 -16.15 17.66 -30.10
N GLY A 408 -15.90 16.40 -30.50
CA GLY A 408 -15.14 16.13 -31.72
C GLY A 408 -15.22 14.69 -32.21
N ASN A 409 -15.79 14.53 -33.43
CA ASN A 409 -15.78 13.31 -34.25
C ASN A 409 -14.38 13.01 -34.85
N THR A 410 -13.34 12.86 -34.03
CA THR A 410 -12.03 12.47 -34.55
C THR A 410 -11.37 11.51 -33.57
N ILE A 411 -11.72 10.26 -33.81
CA ILE A 411 -11.35 9.12 -33.00
C ILE A 411 -9.82 8.95 -33.05
N SER A 412 -9.17 9.27 -31.94
CA SER A 412 -7.87 8.71 -31.59
C SER A 412 -8.09 7.95 -30.29
N TYR A 413 -8.09 6.62 -30.39
CA TYR A 413 -8.49 5.65 -29.38
C TYR A 413 -7.65 5.64 -28.08
N ASP A 414 -6.69 6.58 -27.95
CA ASP A 414 -5.62 6.58 -26.94
C ASP A 414 -5.39 7.95 -26.28
N ASN A 415 -6.42 8.79 -26.13
CA ASN A 415 -6.28 10.12 -25.53
C ASN A 415 -6.32 10.05 -24.00
N TYR A 416 -5.16 9.83 -23.36
CA TYR A 416 -5.04 9.76 -21.91
C TYR A 416 -4.60 11.10 -21.31
N LEU A 417 -5.42 11.66 -20.40
CA LEU A 417 -5.03 12.74 -19.51
C LEU A 417 -4.85 12.19 -18.09
N ILE A 418 -3.62 12.19 -17.61
CA ILE A 418 -3.26 11.73 -16.27
C ILE A 418 -2.98 12.94 -15.39
N MET A 419 -3.67 13.07 -14.26
CA MET A 419 -3.41 14.06 -13.22
C MET A 419 -2.91 13.34 -11.96
N GLU A 420 -1.69 13.67 -11.53
CA GLU A 420 -1.04 13.04 -10.37
C GLU A 420 -0.70 14.07 -9.30
N GLY A 421 -1.19 13.84 -8.08
CA GLY A 421 -0.79 14.58 -6.90
C GLY A 421 0.60 14.17 -6.40
N GLU A 422 1.31 15.13 -5.80
CA GLU A 422 2.69 14.98 -5.30
C GLU A 422 2.90 13.75 -4.42
N CYS A 423 1.95 13.47 -3.53
CA CYS A 423 1.90 12.26 -2.73
C CYS A 423 0.47 12.03 -2.23
N GLU A 424 0.23 10.86 -1.67
CA GLU A 424 -1.07 10.49 -1.08
C GLU A 424 -1.55 11.56 -0.08
N HIS A 425 -2.85 11.86 -0.10
CA HIS A 425 -3.52 12.84 0.76
C HIS A 425 -3.05 14.31 0.65
N ALA A 426 -2.07 14.63 -0.20
CA ALA A 426 -1.48 15.96 -0.23
C ALA A 426 -2.22 16.97 -1.11
N VAL A 427 -3.00 16.49 -2.08
CA VAL A 427 -3.75 17.33 -3.04
C VAL A 427 -5.24 17.16 -2.80
N THR A 428 -5.94 18.26 -2.60
CA THR A 428 -7.40 18.29 -2.52
C THR A 428 -7.97 19.20 -3.59
N LEU A 429 -8.81 18.66 -4.46
CA LEU A 429 -9.64 19.42 -5.38
C LEU A 429 -11.02 19.58 -4.74
N TYR A 430 -11.36 20.81 -4.38
CA TYR A 430 -12.65 21.16 -3.79
C TYR A 430 -13.56 21.76 -4.85
N LYS A 431 -14.82 21.34 -4.86
CA LYS A 431 -15.85 21.90 -5.73
C LYS A 431 -17.19 21.99 -5.01
N ASP A 432 -17.86 23.12 -5.18
CA ASP A 432 -19.18 23.44 -4.61
C ASP A 432 -20.03 24.12 -5.70
N ASP A 433 -20.16 23.44 -6.85
CA ASP A 433 -20.95 23.88 -8.00
C ASP A 433 -21.78 22.70 -8.50
N THR A 434 -23.08 22.91 -8.65
CA THR A 434 -24.07 21.88 -9.04
C THR A 434 -24.49 21.96 -10.51
N THR A 435 -23.95 22.92 -11.26
CA THR A 435 -24.37 23.26 -12.62
C THR A 435 -23.30 22.92 -13.66
N LYS A 436 -22.05 22.92 -13.24
CA LYS A 436 -20.91 22.72 -14.14
C LYS A 436 -20.18 21.43 -13.82
N PRO A 437 -19.99 20.53 -14.80
CA PRO A 437 -19.21 19.31 -14.59
C PRO A 437 -17.73 19.64 -14.39
N LEU A 438 -16.98 18.75 -13.73
CA LEU A 438 -15.53 18.90 -13.61
C LEU A 438 -14.85 18.66 -14.97
N PHE A 439 -15.32 17.67 -15.72
CA PHE A 439 -14.90 17.37 -17.09
C PHE A 439 -16.09 17.08 -17.99
N ASN A 440 -16.08 17.65 -19.21
CA ASN A 440 -17.11 17.42 -20.22
C ASN A 440 -16.50 17.09 -21.59
N HIS A 441 -16.10 15.82 -21.79
CA HIS A 441 -15.52 15.37 -23.05
C HIS A 441 -15.67 13.85 -23.25
N SER A 442 -16.55 13.41 -24.16
CA SER A 442 -16.86 11.97 -24.35
C SER A 442 -15.69 11.08 -24.78
N ASP A 443 -14.67 11.64 -25.44
CA ASP A 443 -13.58 10.86 -26.06
C ASP A 443 -12.23 10.93 -25.32
N ILE A 444 -12.23 11.41 -24.07
CA ILE A 444 -11.00 11.46 -23.25
C ILE A 444 -10.98 10.33 -22.22
N ILE A 445 -9.83 9.69 -22.03
CA ILE A 445 -9.60 8.78 -20.92
C ILE A 445 -8.90 9.56 -19.80
N LEU A 446 -9.50 9.53 -18.62
CA LEU A 446 -8.99 10.24 -17.44
C LEU A 446 -8.24 9.29 -16.52
N GLY A 447 -7.08 9.73 -16.02
CA GLY A 447 -6.33 9.05 -14.99
C GLY A 447 -6.08 9.98 -13.82
N PHE A 448 -6.46 9.58 -12.62
CA PHE A 448 -6.23 10.34 -11.40
C PHE A 448 -5.40 9.50 -10.43
N LYS A 449 -4.36 10.12 -9.86
CA LYS A 449 -3.50 9.46 -8.88
C LYS A 449 -3.20 10.37 -7.70
N ASN A 450 -3.31 9.85 -6.48
CA ASN A 450 -2.97 10.58 -5.24
C ASN A 450 -3.72 11.91 -5.07
N ILE A 451 -5.00 11.95 -5.46
CA ILE A 451 -5.84 13.17 -5.38
C ILE A 451 -7.05 12.91 -4.48
N ASN A 452 -7.33 13.84 -3.58
CA ASN A 452 -8.60 13.91 -2.86
C ASN A 452 -9.58 14.79 -3.63
N PHE A 453 -10.73 14.26 -3.99
CA PHE A 453 -11.85 15.00 -4.54
C PHE A 453 -12.86 15.26 -3.43
N TYR A 454 -13.16 16.52 -3.16
CA TYR A 454 -14.23 16.90 -2.24
C TYR A 454 -15.29 17.72 -2.98
N HIS A 455 -16.39 17.05 -3.30
CA HIS A 455 -17.55 17.64 -3.96
C HIS A 455 -18.64 17.89 -2.92
N LYS A 456 -18.87 19.17 -2.60
CA LYS A 456 -20.02 19.61 -1.81
C LYS A 456 -21.27 19.82 -2.68
N GLY A 457 -21.06 20.04 -3.98
CA GLY A 457 -22.07 20.02 -5.03
C GLY A 457 -21.53 19.32 -6.27
N VAL A 458 -22.40 18.58 -6.97
CA VAL A 458 -22.09 17.86 -8.22
C VAL A 458 -23.09 18.26 -9.29
N ALA A 459 -22.62 18.36 -10.53
CA ALA A 459 -23.51 18.45 -11.68
C ALA A 459 -24.21 17.10 -11.93
N ASP A 460 -25.29 17.12 -12.72
CA ASP A 460 -26.03 15.91 -13.11
C ASP A 460 -25.11 14.85 -13.74
N GLU A 461 -24.04 15.29 -14.41
CA GLU A 461 -22.99 14.45 -14.98
C GLU A 461 -21.60 15.04 -14.69
N GLU A 462 -21.03 14.76 -13.51
CA GLU A 462 -19.82 15.47 -13.05
C GLU A 462 -18.56 15.16 -13.88
N LEU A 463 -18.43 13.91 -14.36
CA LEU A 463 -17.32 13.44 -15.18
C LEU A 463 -17.84 12.71 -16.43
N ILE A 464 -17.95 13.44 -17.53
CA ILE A 464 -18.27 12.88 -18.84
C ILE A 464 -16.96 12.54 -19.55
N CYS A 465 -16.73 11.25 -19.79
CA CYS A 465 -15.47 10.74 -20.33
C CYS A 465 -15.65 9.45 -21.16
N SER A 466 -14.58 9.02 -21.82
CA SER A 466 -14.52 7.72 -22.49
C SER A 466 -14.31 6.58 -21.50
N GLY A 467 -13.66 6.87 -20.37
CA GLY A 467 -13.26 5.93 -19.33
C GLY A 467 -12.42 6.66 -18.28
N VAL A 468 -12.38 6.13 -17.05
CA VAL A 468 -11.65 6.78 -15.96
C VAL A 468 -10.96 5.78 -15.06
N SER A 469 -9.77 6.15 -14.58
CA SER A 469 -9.01 5.37 -13.60
C SER A 469 -8.62 6.22 -12.39
N TYR A 470 -8.76 5.64 -11.20
CA TYR A 470 -8.35 6.22 -9.93
C TYR A 470 -7.33 5.31 -9.26
N THR A 471 -6.19 5.86 -8.84
CA THR A 471 -5.16 5.15 -8.07
C THR A 471 -4.86 5.92 -6.80
N ASN A 472 -5.16 5.34 -5.64
CA ASN A 472 -4.99 5.98 -4.33
C ASN A 472 -5.65 7.37 -4.26
N CYS A 473 -6.88 7.47 -4.77
CA CYS A 473 -7.66 8.70 -4.72
C CYS A 473 -8.78 8.56 -3.68
N ASN A 474 -9.11 9.66 -3.00
CA ASN A 474 -10.24 9.72 -2.08
C ASN A 474 -11.32 10.60 -2.68
N ILE A 475 -12.49 10.05 -2.94
CA ILE A 475 -13.61 10.78 -3.55
C ILE A 475 -14.69 10.91 -2.49
N LYS A 476 -15.01 12.14 -2.10
CA LYS A 476 -16.08 12.45 -1.15
C LYS A 476 -17.11 13.34 -1.81
N ILE A 477 -18.33 12.84 -1.91
CA ILE A 477 -19.46 13.51 -2.56
C ILE A 477 -20.58 13.67 -1.55
N SER A 478 -21.03 14.91 -1.38
CA SER A 478 -22.30 15.25 -0.75
C SER A 478 -23.24 15.68 -1.88
N ALA A 479 -24.11 14.79 -2.34
CA ALA A 479 -24.98 15.04 -3.48
C ALA A 479 -26.00 16.15 -3.13
N SER A 480 -26.08 17.16 -3.98
CA SER A 480 -26.95 18.33 -3.83
C SER A 480 -28.31 18.18 -4.53
N THR A 481 -29.22 19.11 -4.26
CA THR A 481 -30.66 19.06 -4.54
C THR A 481 -31.09 19.35 -5.99
N ASN A 482 -30.44 18.78 -7.01
CA ASN A 482 -30.90 18.95 -8.39
C ASN A 482 -32.13 18.06 -8.66
N ASN A 483 -33.08 18.55 -9.47
CA ASN A 483 -34.33 17.84 -9.81
C ASN A 483 -34.16 16.73 -10.88
N GLY A 484 -32.93 16.45 -11.36
CA GLY A 484 -32.62 15.44 -12.39
C GLY A 484 -31.69 14.33 -11.89
N SER A 485 -31.75 13.15 -12.50
CA SER A 485 -30.92 11.99 -12.11
C SER A 485 -29.44 12.34 -12.14
N ILE A 486 -28.70 12.00 -11.08
CA ILE A 486 -27.27 12.31 -10.98
C ILE A 486 -26.44 11.07 -11.31
N HIS A 487 -25.44 11.25 -12.17
CA HIS A 487 -24.40 10.29 -12.50
C HIS A 487 -23.03 10.95 -12.24
N TYR A 488 -22.34 10.60 -11.15
CA TYR A 488 -21.03 11.24 -10.87
C TYR A 488 -20.02 10.98 -12.00
N ILE A 489 -19.96 9.74 -12.50
CA ILE A 489 -19.18 9.38 -13.68
C ILE A 489 -20.11 8.84 -14.75
N LYS A 490 -19.91 9.33 -15.98
CA LYS A 490 -20.60 8.86 -17.17
C LYS A 490 -19.59 8.47 -18.24
N ALA A 491 -19.44 7.16 -18.45
CA ALA A 491 -18.43 6.57 -19.32
C ALA A 491 -19.09 5.67 -20.38
N TYR A 492 -19.23 6.18 -21.62
CA TYR A 492 -20.03 5.52 -22.67
C TYR A 492 -19.29 5.08 -23.92
N ASN A 493 -17.98 5.27 -24.00
CA ASN A 493 -17.27 4.83 -25.20
C ASN A 493 -17.29 3.30 -25.27
N SER A 494 -17.81 2.75 -26.38
CA SER A 494 -17.99 1.31 -26.59
C SER A 494 -16.70 0.49 -26.55
N ASP A 495 -15.53 1.14 -26.57
CA ASP A 495 -14.22 0.46 -26.53
C ASP A 495 -13.50 0.66 -25.18
N ASN A 496 -13.85 1.69 -24.40
CA ASN A 496 -13.08 2.13 -23.21
C ASN A 496 -13.92 2.52 -21.98
N GLY A 497 -15.25 2.33 -22.02
CA GLY A 497 -16.25 2.74 -21.02
C GLY A 497 -16.15 2.05 -19.65
N ILE A 498 -14.96 2.01 -19.07
CA ILE A 498 -14.62 1.32 -17.83
C ILE A 498 -14.32 2.36 -16.75
N VAL A 499 -14.88 2.15 -15.56
CA VAL A 499 -14.45 2.82 -14.33
C VAL A 499 -13.50 1.90 -13.57
N LYS A 500 -12.24 2.33 -13.42
CA LYS A 500 -11.20 1.59 -12.68
C LYS A 500 -10.86 2.29 -11.39
N MET A 501 -10.83 1.55 -10.28
CA MET A 501 -10.36 2.07 -8.99
C MET A 501 -9.37 1.09 -8.36
N ARG A 502 -8.26 1.62 -7.84
CA ARG A 502 -7.19 0.88 -7.16
C ARG A 502 -6.78 1.64 -5.91
N GLY A 503 -7.08 1.11 -4.73
CA GLY A 503 -6.79 1.82 -3.49
C GLY A 503 -7.71 3.02 -3.25
N GLY A 504 -7.53 3.68 -2.10
CA GLY A 504 -8.27 4.89 -1.76
C GLY A 504 -9.72 4.67 -1.31
N SER A 505 -10.57 5.68 -1.45
CA SER A 505 -11.94 5.66 -0.97
C SER A 505 -12.95 6.31 -1.91
N PHE A 506 -14.18 5.80 -1.90
CA PHE A 506 -15.34 6.40 -2.54
C PHE A 506 -16.46 6.56 -1.50
N TYR A 507 -16.81 7.81 -1.20
CA TYR A 507 -17.87 8.17 -0.29
C TYR A 507 -18.91 9.00 -1.03
N MET A 508 -20.16 8.55 -1.03
CA MET A 508 -21.29 9.29 -1.58
C MET A 508 -22.44 9.32 -0.57
N GLU A 509 -22.88 10.53 -0.23
CA GLU A 509 -24.01 10.77 0.68
C GLU A 509 -25.08 11.63 0.00
N ILE A 510 -26.35 11.22 0.15
CA ILE A 510 -27.51 12.06 -0.14
C ILE A 510 -28.07 12.60 1.20
N PRO A 511 -28.18 13.93 1.37
CA PRO A 511 -28.76 14.53 2.57
C PRO A 511 -30.29 14.37 2.58
N SER A 512 -30.90 14.47 3.77
CA SER A 512 -32.32 14.19 4.00
C SER A 512 -33.33 15.13 3.29
N SER A 513 -32.85 16.21 2.66
CA SER A 513 -33.68 17.24 2.02
C SER A 513 -33.61 17.27 0.48
N ALA A 514 -33.06 16.22 -0.15
CA ALA A 514 -32.87 16.20 -1.60
C ALA A 514 -34.18 15.88 -2.37
N PRO A 515 -34.58 16.69 -3.37
CA PRO A 515 -35.67 16.38 -4.30
C PRO A 515 -35.31 15.18 -5.19
N MET A 516 -36.35 14.48 -5.64
CA MET A 516 -36.36 13.06 -6.05
C MET A 516 -36.00 12.84 -7.53
N PRO A 517 -34.74 12.45 -7.81
CA PRO A 517 -34.49 11.43 -8.84
C PRO A 517 -33.43 10.40 -8.41
N CYS A 518 -33.31 9.29 -9.13
CA CYS A 518 -32.31 8.25 -8.87
C CYS A 518 -30.88 8.78 -8.97
N TYR A 519 -30.02 8.41 -8.02
CA TYR A 519 -28.61 8.78 -8.03
C TYR A 519 -27.75 7.56 -8.33
N SER A 520 -26.72 7.73 -9.14
CA SER A 520 -25.69 6.72 -9.33
C SER A 520 -24.29 7.32 -9.25
N GLY A 521 -23.37 6.59 -8.60
CA GLY A 521 -21.96 6.92 -8.68
C GLY A 521 -21.45 6.78 -10.10
N PHE A 522 -21.62 5.61 -10.71
CA PHE A 522 -21.03 5.27 -12.00
C PHE A 522 -22.07 4.82 -13.02
N GLU A 523 -22.16 5.50 -14.15
CA GLU A 523 -22.84 5.01 -15.34
C GLU A 523 -21.78 4.56 -16.36
N SER A 524 -21.60 3.25 -16.53
CA SER A 524 -20.48 2.70 -17.31
C SER A 524 -20.79 1.34 -17.93
N LEU A 525 -20.01 0.93 -18.94
CA LEU A 525 -20.09 -0.39 -19.58
C LEU A 525 -19.38 -1.48 -18.77
N GLY A 526 -18.39 -1.11 -17.97
CA GLY A 526 -17.65 -2.02 -17.11
C GLY A 526 -17.06 -1.34 -15.87
N VAL A 527 -16.77 -2.15 -14.86
CA VAL A 527 -16.13 -1.69 -13.63
C VAL A 527 -15.02 -2.66 -13.23
N ASP A 528 -13.97 -2.09 -12.67
CA ASP A 528 -12.88 -2.83 -12.09
C ASP A 528 -12.41 -2.08 -10.84
N ILE A 529 -13.00 -2.43 -9.70
CA ILE A 529 -12.80 -1.76 -8.41
C ILE A 529 -12.08 -2.73 -7.49
N GLN A 530 -10.90 -2.35 -7.01
CA GLN A 530 -10.07 -3.22 -6.18
C GLN A 530 -9.40 -2.47 -5.03
N ASN A 531 -9.36 -3.10 -3.85
CA ASN A 531 -8.67 -2.57 -2.66
C ASN A 531 -9.19 -1.19 -2.22
N CYS A 532 -10.49 -0.93 -2.36
CA CYS A 532 -11.10 0.36 -2.06
C CYS A 532 -11.96 0.31 -0.80
N ASN A 533 -12.06 1.45 -0.11
CA ASN A 533 -13.09 1.68 0.91
C ASN A 533 -14.27 2.41 0.29
N ILE A 534 -15.44 1.77 0.23
CA ILE A 534 -16.64 2.31 -0.41
C ILE A 534 -17.70 2.56 0.67
N SER A 535 -18.30 3.75 0.66
CA SER A 535 -19.37 4.11 1.58
C SER A 535 -20.49 4.83 0.86
N LEU A 536 -21.70 4.28 0.94
CA LEU A 536 -22.92 4.86 0.41
C LEU A 536 -23.88 5.18 1.56
N LYS A 537 -24.43 6.39 1.56
CA LYS A 537 -25.37 6.81 2.58
C LYS A 537 -26.53 7.57 1.97
N ASN A 538 -27.73 7.03 2.08
CA ASN A 538 -28.94 7.70 1.66
C ASN A 538 -29.77 8.10 2.89
N ASN A 539 -29.81 9.40 3.21
CA ASN A 539 -30.59 9.89 4.35
C ASN A 539 -32.01 10.34 3.95
N VAL A 540 -32.43 10.16 2.70
CA VAL A 540 -33.79 10.48 2.27
C VAL A 540 -34.75 9.47 2.91
N SER A 541 -35.82 9.98 3.53
CA SER A 541 -36.87 9.16 4.13
C SER A 541 -37.74 8.55 3.03
N SER A 542 -37.26 7.51 2.35
CA SER A 542 -38.17 6.57 1.70
C SER A 542 -38.36 5.39 2.65
N GLU A 543 -39.62 5.05 2.93
CA GLU A 543 -39.98 3.74 3.46
C GLU A 543 -39.24 2.64 2.68
N LEU A 544 -39.04 1.50 3.33
CA LEU A 544 -38.34 0.30 2.86
C LEU A 544 -39.01 -0.31 1.60
N GLU A 545 -39.19 0.48 0.55
CA GLU A 545 -39.93 0.06 -0.63
C GLU A 545 -39.04 -0.85 -1.48
N PRO A 546 -39.55 -2.02 -1.91
CA PRO A 546 -38.71 -3.10 -2.39
C PRO A 546 -38.11 -2.90 -3.78
N SER A 547 -38.39 -1.84 -4.54
CA SER A 547 -37.85 -1.75 -5.92
C SER A 547 -38.04 -0.39 -6.58
N GLY A 548 -37.04 0.05 -7.36
CA GLY A 548 -37.24 1.01 -8.45
C GLY A 548 -37.77 2.39 -8.07
N SER A 549 -37.66 2.81 -6.81
CA SER A 549 -38.08 4.15 -6.40
C SER A 549 -37.16 5.20 -7.03
N ASP A 550 -37.73 6.35 -7.39
CA ASP A 550 -37.01 7.54 -7.90
C ASP A 550 -36.00 8.14 -6.88
N THR A 551 -35.58 7.38 -5.87
CA THR A 551 -34.83 7.87 -4.70
C THR A 551 -33.67 6.96 -4.28
N GLU A 552 -33.41 5.85 -4.98
CA GLU A 552 -32.32 4.95 -4.61
C GLU A 552 -30.95 5.54 -4.98
N LEU A 553 -29.98 5.35 -4.08
CA LEU A 553 -28.57 5.65 -4.33
C LEU A 553 -27.81 4.39 -4.74
N ASN A 554 -27.44 4.33 -6.01
CA ASN A 554 -26.66 3.23 -6.56
C ASN A 554 -25.17 3.59 -6.60
N LEU A 555 -24.26 2.70 -6.22
CA LEU A 555 -22.84 2.92 -6.53
C LEU A 555 -22.64 2.94 -8.05
N MET A 556 -23.31 2.04 -8.77
CA MET A 556 -23.15 1.91 -10.21
C MET A 556 -24.42 1.44 -10.92
N TYR A 557 -24.61 1.95 -12.13
CA TYR A 557 -25.57 1.54 -13.13
C TYR A 557 -24.83 1.03 -14.39
N THR A 558 -24.99 -0.24 -14.75
CA THR A 558 -24.39 -0.80 -15.98
C THR A 558 -25.44 -1.07 -17.05
N SER A 559 -25.37 -0.37 -18.17
CA SER A 559 -26.25 -0.56 -19.33
C SER A 559 -25.78 -1.76 -20.17
N GLY A 560 -26.42 -2.92 -19.94
CA GLY A 560 -26.03 -4.20 -20.52
C GLY A 560 -26.51 -4.47 -21.96
N THR A 561 -26.26 -3.58 -22.92
CA THR A 561 -26.66 -3.83 -24.34
C THR A 561 -25.55 -3.65 -25.38
N GLY A 562 -24.34 -3.24 -24.99
CA GLY A 562 -23.21 -3.18 -25.90
C GLY A 562 -22.71 -4.57 -26.29
N THR A 563 -22.95 -4.99 -27.53
CA THR A 563 -22.49 -6.26 -28.13
C THR A 563 -20.97 -6.33 -28.39
N ARG A 564 -20.19 -5.34 -27.94
CA ARG A 564 -18.75 -5.26 -28.13
C ARG A 564 -18.05 -4.95 -26.81
N GLY A 565 -17.09 -5.80 -26.44
CA GLY A 565 -16.18 -5.64 -25.30
C GLY A 565 -16.45 -6.62 -24.15
N SER A 566 -15.49 -7.51 -23.87
CA SER A 566 -15.41 -8.26 -22.62
C SER A 566 -14.89 -7.33 -21.52
N PHE A 567 -15.71 -6.36 -21.12
CA PHE A 567 -15.33 -5.43 -20.07
C PHE A 567 -15.25 -6.14 -18.72
N PRO A 568 -14.28 -5.78 -17.85
CA PRO A 568 -14.30 -6.26 -16.49
C PRO A 568 -15.60 -5.77 -15.82
N LYS A 569 -16.21 -6.65 -15.04
CA LYS A 569 -17.38 -6.35 -14.21
C LYS A 569 -17.13 -6.91 -12.82
N ILE A 570 -16.16 -6.33 -12.13
CA ILE A 570 -15.63 -6.87 -10.89
C ILE A 570 -15.43 -5.80 -9.82
N ILE A 571 -15.88 -6.12 -8.61
CA ILE A 571 -15.53 -5.44 -7.37
C ILE A 571 -14.83 -6.48 -6.50
N LYS A 572 -13.62 -6.22 -6.03
CA LYS A 572 -12.94 -7.20 -5.17
C LYS A 572 -12.01 -6.61 -4.14
N ASP A 573 -11.77 -7.36 -3.07
CA ASP A 573 -10.83 -7.00 -2.01
C ASP A 573 -11.19 -5.62 -1.39
N CYS A 574 -12.48 -5.29 -1.31
CA CYS A 574 -12.99 -3.97 -0.86
C CYS A 574 -13.68 -4.05 0.51
N ASN A 575 -13.64 -2.93 1.24
CA ASN A 575 -14.51 -2.71 2.40
C ASN A 575 -15.69 -1.84 1.97
N ILE A 576 -16.92 -2.32 2.13
CA ILE A 576 -18.12 -1.66 1.62
C ILE A 576 -19.09 -1.42 2.78
N TYR A 577 -19.51 -0.17 2.93
CA TYR A 577 -20.48 0.27 3.92
C TYR A 577 -21.67 0.91 3.22
N CYS A 578 -22.88 0.43 3.50
CA CYS A 578 -24.10 0.96 2.90
C CYS A 578 -25.17 1.20 3.97
N SER A 579 -25.92 2.30 3.84
CA SER A 579 -26.99 2.67 4.79
C SER A 579 -28.09 3.49 4.10
N GLY A 580 -29.34 3.29 4.52
CA GLY A 580 -30.51 3.81 3.82
C GLY A 580 -30.73 3.12 2.48
N ASN A 581 -31.70 3.60 1.69
CA ASN A 581 -32.04 3.03 0.38
C ASN A 581 -30.89 3.17 -0.63
N THR A 582 -29.95 2.24 -0.55
CA THR A 582 -28.68 2.20 -1.27
C THR A 582 -28.49 0.85 -1.92
N SER A 583 -27.82 0.80 -3.07
CA SER A 583 -27.41 -0.46 -3.68
C SER A 583 -25.98 -0.40 -4.24
N ILE A 584 -25.22 -1.49 -4.08
CA ILE A 584 -23.86 -1.59 -4.62
C ILE A 584 -23.91 -1.80 -6.14
N VAL A 585 -24.88 -2.58 -6.64
CA VAL A 585 -24.97 -2.93 -8.07
C VAL A 585 -26.39 -2.71 -8.59
N ALA A 586 -26.55 -1.81 -9.56
CA ALA A 586 -27.74 -1.73 -10.41
C ALA A 586 -27.37 -2.13 -11.84
N GLY A 587 -27.83 -3.29 -12.32
CA GLY A 587 -27.61 -3.73 -13.70
C GLY A 587 -27.26 -5.20 -13.86
N HIS A 588 -26.79 -5.55 -15.06
CA HIS A 588 -26.65 -6.94 -15.49
C HIS A 588 -25.18 -7.40 -15.47
N GLU A 589 -24.83 -8.18 -14.45
CA GLU A 589 -23.62 -9.04 -14.31
C GLU A 589 -22.33 -8.43 -13.71
N VAL A 590 -22.38 -7.88 -12.49
CA VAL A 590 -21.16 -7.54 -11.73
C VAL A 590 -20.86 -8.62 -10.70
N SER A 591 -19.61 -9.08 -10.66
CA SER A 591 -19.12 -10.01 -9.64
C SER A 591 -18.51 -9.25 -8.47
N VAL A 592 -18.76 -9.71 -7.24
CA VAL A 592 -18.23 -9.13 -6.00
C VAL A 592 -17.48 -10.21 -5.24
N LEU A 593 -16.18 -10.04 -5.03
CA LEU A 593 -15.30 -11.10 -4.53
C LEU A 593 -14.42 -10.62 -3.36
N ASN A 594 -14.22 -11.44 -2.33
CA ASN A 594 -13.29 -11.16 -1.23
C ASN A 594 -13.54 -9.82 -0.50
N CYS A 595 -14.80 -9.36 -0.41
CA CYS A 595 -15.14 -8.08 0.22
C CYS A 595 -15.68 -8.26 1.64
N GLU A 596 -15.40 -7.26 2.50
CA GLU A 596 -16.12 -7.03 3.75
C GLU A 596 -17.29 -6.08 3.45
N ILE A 597 -18.53 -6.49 3.71
CA ILE A 597 -19.74 -5.75 3.34
C ILE A 597 -20.61 -5.54 4.58
N ARG A 598 -20.89 -4.28 4.91
CA ARG A 598 -21.77 -3.88 6.02
C ARG A 598 -23.01 -3.19 5.48
N LEU A 599 -24.16 -3.80 5.73
CA LEU A 599 -25.47 -3.32 5.29
C LEU A 599 -26.27 -2.89 6.51
N HIS A 600 -26.48 -1.58 6.65
CA HIS A 600 -27.42 -1.05 7.63
C HIS A 600 -28.84 -0.96 7.05
N THR A 601 -29.79 -0.55 7.88
CA THR A 601 -31.21 -0.43 7.53
C THR A 601 -31.44 0.18 6.14
N GLY A 602 -32.17 -0.56 5.30
CA GLY A 602 -32.54 -0.17 3.93
C GLY A 602 -31.50 -0.43 2.84
N ALA A 603 -30.28 -0.85 3.18
CA ALA A 603 -29.21 -1.09 2.21
C ALA A 603 -29.32 -2.45 1.51
N LYS A 604 -28.87 -2.49 0.25
CA LYS A 604 -28.98 -3.65 -0.65
C LYS A 604 -27.62 -3.93 -1.30
N ILE A 605 -27.34 -5.20 -1.62
CA ILE A 605 -26.18 -5.53 -2.45
C ILE A 605 -26.49 -5.25 -3.91
N SER A 606 -27.67 -5.63 -4.37
CA SER A 606 -28.10 -5.42 -5.76
C SER A 606 -29.52 -4.88 -5.83
N HIS A 607 -29.76 -4.04 -6.84
CA HIS A 607 -31.09 -3.56 -7.22
C HIS A 607 -32.02 -4.68 -7.73
N PHE A 608 -33.33 -4.49 -7.56
CA PHE A 608 -34.38 -5.39 -8.05
C PHE A 608 -34.73 -5.15 -9.53
N PRO A 609 -34.94 -6.18 -10.37
CA PRO A 609 -35.29 -5.98 -11.78
C PRO A 609 -36.75 -5.56 -11.95
N THR A 610 -37.00 -4.73 -12.98
CA THR A 610 -38.33 -4.61 -13.61
C THR A 610 -38.56 -5.68 -14.70
N ASN A 611 -37.50 -6.36 -15.18
CA ASN A 611 -37.56 -7.40 -16.21
C ASN A 611 -36.88 -8.71 -15.79
N SER A 612 -37.66 -9.79 -15.68
CA SER A 612 -37.29 -11.02 -14.99
C SER A 612 -36.74 -12.14 -15.90
N SER A 613 -36.34 -11.85 -17.14
CA SER A 613 -35.98 -12.87 -18.14
C SER A 613 -34.48 -13.11 -18.36
N ILE A 614 -33.60 -12.35 -17.71
CA ILE A 614 -32.14 -12.41 -17.97
C ILE A 614 -31.47 -13.44 -17.05
N VAL A 615 -30.74 -14.39 -17.65
CA VAL A 615 -29.84 -15.30 -16.94
C VAL A 615 -28.54 -14.54 -16.65
N LEU A 616 -28.25 -14.31 -15.37
CA LEU A 616 -27.00 -13.69 -14.94
C LEU A 616 -25.86 -14.71 -14.92
N ARG A 617 -24.62 -14.24 -15.04
CA ARG A 617 -23.38 -15.05 -14.93
C ARG A 617 -22.40 -14.52 -13.89
N ASN A 618 -22.86 -13.62 -13.02
CA ASN A 618 -22.04 -13.01 -11.99
C ASN A 618 -21.81 -13.93 -10.80
N THR A 619 -20.70 -13.69 -10.13
CA THR A 619 -20.26 -14.44 -8.95
C THR A 619 -20.18 -13.52 -7.74
N PHE A 620 -20.76 -13.97 -6.63
CA PHE A 620 -20.58 -13.41 -5.30
C PHE A 620 -19.79 -14.43 -4.49
N ALA A 621 -18.49 -14.20 -4.25
CA ALA A 621 -17.66 -15.21 -3.61
C ALA A 621 -16.71 -14.68 -2.54
N ASN A 622 -16.49 -15.51 -1.50
CA ASN A 622 -15.56 -15.23 -0.41
C ASN A 622 -15.80 -13.89 0.30
N ASN A 623 -17.04 -13.40 0.31
CA ASN A 623 -17.39 -12.16 0.97
C ASN A 623 -17.82 -12.43 2.42
N HIS A 624 -17.60 -11.46 3.29
CA HIS A 624 -18.18 -11.43 4.63
C HIS A 624 -19.24 -10.33 4.68
N VAL A 625 -20.49 -10.70 4.99
CA VAL A 625 -21.65 -9.81 4.96
C VAL A 625 -22.21 -9.68 6.36
N LEU A 626 -22.12 -8.48 6.94
CA LEU A 626 -22.82 -8.10 8.16
C LEU A 626 -24.05 -7.28 7.79
N CYS A 627 -25.22 -7.71 8.26
CA CYS A 627 -26.47 -7.02 8.01
C CYS A 627 -27.19 -6.67 9.31
N SER A 628 -27.54 -5.39 9.51
CA SER A 628 -28.36 -4.95 10.64
C SER A 628 -29.87 -5.04 10.38
N ASP A 629 -30.27 -5.26 9.13
CA ASP A 629 -31.65 -5.36 8.70
C ASP A 629 -32.16 -6.82 8.77
N ASP A 630 -33.45 -7.02 8.57
CA ASP A 630 -34.07 -8.35 8.51
C ASP A 630 -34.03 -8.97 7.11
N SER A 631 -33.42 -8.28 6.14
CA SER A 631 -33.33 -8.74 4.75
C SER A 631 -32.03 -8.33 4.08
N VAL A 632 -31.42 -9.27 3.35
CA VAL A 632 -30.31 -9.05 2.42
C VAL A 632 -30.83 -9.25 1.00
N TYR A 633 -30.78 -8.21 0.19
CA TYR A 633 -31.22 -8.22 -1.20
C TYR A 633 -30.05 -8.31 -2.15
N MET A 634 -30.02 -9.35 -2.98
CA MET A 634 -28.93 -9.60 -3.93
C MET A 634 -29.41 -10.36 -5.17
N ARG A 635 -28.59 -10.37 -6.24
CA ARG A 635 -28.89 -11.04 -7.51
C ARG A 635 -27.64 -11.62 -8.14
N PHE A 636 -27.32 -12.85 -7.78
CA PHE A 636 -26.12 -13.53 -8.24
C PHE A 636 -26.39 -14.95 -8.70
N ALA A 637 -25.79 -15.32 -9.81
CA ALA A 637 -25.89 -16.65 -10.38
C ALA A 637 -25.04 -17.67 -9.60
N VAL A 638 -23.92 -17.23 -9.03
CA VAL A 638 -23.08 -18.07 -8.16
C VAL A 638 -22.86 -17.33 -6.85
N ILE A 639 -23.17 -17.99 -5.73
CA ILE A 639 -22.93 -17.49 -4.36
C ILE A 639 -22.12 -18.55 -3.64
N THR A 640 -20.85 -18.28 -3.33
CA THR A 640 -19.98 -19.32 -2.76
C THR A 640 -18.92 -18.83 -1.79
N GLY A 641 -18.57 -19.63 -0.79
CA GLY A 641 -17.50 -19.29 0.17
C GLY A 641 -17.78 -18.07 1.04
N CYS A 642 -19.01 -17.55 1.07
CA CYS A 642 -19.34 -16.34 1.81
C CYS A 642 -19.75 -16.64 3.25
N SER A 643 -19.57 -15.66 4.14
CA SER A 643 -20.14 -15.64 5.48
C SER A 643 -21.23 -14.58 5.58
N PHE A 644 -22.36 -14.93 6.19
CA PHE A 644 -23.51 -14.06 6.38
C PHE A 644 -23.86 -14.00 7.87
N ASP A 645 -23.76 -12.81 8.44
CA ASP A 645 -23.91 -12.53 9.86
C ASP A 645 -24.95 -11.43 10.11
N LYS A 646 -25.73 -11.58 11.19
CA LYS A 646 -26.57 -10.49 11.70
C LYS A 646 -25.72 -9.55 12.54
N GLU A 647 -25.76 -8.26 12.24
CA GLU A 647 -25.21 -7.22 13.10
C GLU A 647 -26.14 -7.02 14.31
N GLN A 648 -26.14 -7.97 15.26
CA GLN A 648 -26.77 -7.80 16.57
C GLN A 648 -25.72 -7.54 17.64
N ALA A 649 -25.92 -6.44 18.37
CA ALA A 649 -25.12 -5.98 19.49
C ALA A 649 -25.20 -6.97 20.68
N TYR A 650 -24.37 -8.03 20.66
CA TYR A 650 -23.90 -8.88 21.78
C TYR A 650 -24.87 -9.33 22.91
N ASN A 651 -26.18 -9.01 22.90
CA ASN A 651 -27.05 -9.06 24.08
C ASN A 651 -28.56 -9.29 23.80
N GLN A 652 -28.98 -9.67 22.59
CA GLN A 652 -30.41 -9.96 22.34
C GLN A 652 -30.71 -11.47 22.38
N SER A 653 -31.71 -11.84 23.20
CA SER A 653 -32.15 -13.22 23.45
C SER A 653 -32.88 -13.89 22.28
N VAL A 654 -33.19 -13.13 21.22
CA VAL A 654 -33.92 -13.59 20.03
C VAL A 654 -33.24 -12.99 18.80
N ILE A 655 -32.50 -13.81 18.06
CA ILE A 655 -32.02 -13.43 16.73
C ILE A 655 -33.21 -13.58 15.78
N GLY A 656 -33.89 -12.47 15.46
CA GLY A 656 -34.94 -12.48 14.44
C GLY A 656 -34.41 -13.01 13.11
N SER A 657 -35.21 -13.84 12.41
CA SER A 657 -34.80 -14.46 11.14
C SER A 657 -34.45 -13.41 10.09
N ILE A 658 -33.29 -13.55 9.44
CA ILE A 658 -32.91 -12.73 8.27
C ILE A 658 -33.36 -13.45 7.00
N ASN A 659 -33.86 -12.69 6.03
CA ASN A 659 -34.20 -13.19 4.72
C ASN A 659 -33.08 -12.90 3.72
N LEU A 660 -32.55 -13.93 3.06
CA LEU A 660 -31.69 -13.76 1.88
C LEU A 660 -32.57 -13.82 0.63
N TYR A 661 -32.78 -12.68 -0.02
CA TYR A 661 -33.54 -12.59 -1.27
C TYR A 661 -32.59 -12.64 -2.47
N ASN A 662 -32.71 -13.70 -3.27
CA ASN A 662 -31.96 -13.89 -4.52
C ASN A 662 -32.87 -14.46 -5.62
N ASP A 663 -33.70 -13.61 -6.23
CA ASP A 663 -34.67 -14.00 -7.26
C ASP A 663 -34.03 -14.15 -8.66
N VAL A 664 -33.02 -15.01 -8.75
CA VAL A 664 -32.35 -15.40 -10.01
C VAL A 664 -31.96 -16.87 -9.96
N SER A 665 -31.90 -17.52 -11.13
CA SER A 665 -31.39 -18.88 -11.20
C SER A 665 -29.96 -18.93 -10.69
N SER A 666 -29.69 -19.76 -9.69
CA SER A 666 -28.45 -19.63 -8.89
C SER A 666 -27.90 -20.95 -8.38
N THR A 667 -26.59 -20.96 -8.12
CA THR A 667 -25.87 -21.99 -7.38
C THR A 667 -25.36 -21.36 -6.09
N ILE A 668 -25.81 -21.87 -4.95
CA ILE A 668 -25.48 -21.37 -3.62
C ILE A 668 -24.77 -22.49 -2.86
N THR A 669 -23.43 -22.40 -2.75
CA THR A 669 -22.62 -23.50 -2.22
C THR A 669 -21.46 -23.07 -1.35
N GLY A 670 -21.15 -23.83 -0.29
CA GLY A 670 -19.97 -23.56 0.54
C GLY A 670 -20.04 -22.27 1.35
N ASN A 671 -21.24 -21.74 1.62
CA ASN A 671 -21.41 -20.53 2.44
C ASN A 671 -21.64 -20.89 3.92
N PHE A 672 -21.36 -19.95 4.81
CA PHE A 672 -21.63 -20.03 6.24
C PHE A 672 -22.70 -19.01 6.65
N PHE A 673 -23.79 -19.49 7.25
CA PHE A 673 -24.89 -18.64 7.74
C PHE A 673 -24.93 -18.66 9.27
N HIS A 674 -24.76 -17.52 9.91
CA HIS A 674 -24.82 -17.40 11.37
C HIS A 674 -26.14 -16.75 11.80
N GLY A 675 -26.90 -17.43 12.65
CA GLY A 675 -28.24 -17.03 13.09
C GLY A 675 -29.37 -17.79 12.38
N HIS A 676 -30.58 -17.24 12.42
CA HIS A 676 -31.73 -17.79 11.73
C HIS A 676 -31.87 -17.14 10.35
N TRP A 677 -31.81 -17.93 9.28
CA TRP A 677 -31.87 -17.47 7.90
C TRP A 677 -32.97 -18.19 7.12
N THR A 678 -33.71 -17.41 6.33
CA THR A 678 -34.66 -17.90 5.34
C THR A 678 -34.17 -17.54 3.94
N LEU A 679 -33.99 -18.55 3.09
CA LEU A 679 -33.61 -18.36 1.69
C LEU A 679 -34.86 -18.13 0.84
N ASN A 680 -34.96 -16.96 0.22
CA ASN A 680 -36.03 -16.56 -0.69
C ASN A 680 -35.47 -16.45 -2.13
N LEU A 681 -35.56 -17.55 -2.87
CA LEU A 681 -34.98 -17.72 -4.21
C LEU A 681 -35.98 -17.45 -5.34
N GLY A 682 -37.21 -17.05 -4.99
CA GLY A 682 -38.30 -16.81 -5.92
C GLY A 682 -38.68 -18.03 -6.78
N GLY A 683 -39.34 -17.76 -7.91
CA GLY A 683 -39.80 -18.78 -8.85
C GLY A 683 -38.72 -19.32 -9.79
N ARG A 684 -37.44 -19.25 -9.41
CA ARG A 684 -36.28 -19.56 -10.26
C ARG A 684 -35.54 -20.81 -9.78
N ASN A 685 -34.94 -21.54 -10.72
CA ASN A 685 -34.20 -22.76 -10.43
C ASN A 685 -32.93 -22.44 -9.62
N ALA A 686 -32.81 -23.05 -8.44
CA ALA A 686 -31.60 -22.92 -7.62
C ALA A 686 -31.06 -24.28 -7.18
N ILE A 687 -29.74 -24.37 -7.14
CA ILE A 687 -28.99 -25.47 -6.52
C ILE A 687 -28.41 -24.94 -5.21
N VAL A 688 -28.87 -25.47 -4.10
CA VAL A 688 -28.35 -25.12 -2.77
C VAL A 688 -27.74 -26.36 -2.16
N SER A 689 -26.43 -26.37 -1.95
CA SER A 689 -25.71 -27.53 -1.40
C SER A 689 -24.47 -27.13 -0.60
N ALA A 690 -24.02 -27.99 0.33
CA ALA A 690 -22.78 -27.79 1.08
C ALA A 690 -22.67 -26.42 1.80
N ASN A 691 -23.78 -25.83 2.25
CA ASN A 691 -23.76 -24.63 3.07
C ASN A 691 -23.84 -25.03 4.55
N MET A 692 -23.02 -24.39 5.38
CA MET A 692 -22.97 -24.59 6.83
C MET A 692 -23.82 -23.51 7.51
N TYR A 693 -24.39 -23.83 8.67
CA TYR A 693 -25.13 -22.86 9.46
C TYR A 693 -24.92 -23.06 10.96
N ARG A 694 -24.93 -21.96 11.71
CA ARG A 694 -24.98 -21.93 13.18
C ARG A 694 -26.29 -21.25 13.59
N GLY A 695 -27.35 -22.03 13.75
CA GLY A 695 -28.73 -21.55 13.92
C GLY A 695 -29.73 -22.37 13.11
N SER A 696 -30.53 -21.74 12.26
CA SER A 696 -31.48 -22.42 11.35
C SER A 696 -31.39 -21.86 9.95
N LEU A 697 -31.45 -22.72 8.94
CA LEU A 697 -31.55 -22.34 7.53
C LEU A 697 -32.81 -23.00 6.95
N ILE A 698 -33.73 -22.22 6.38
CA ILE A 698 -35.00 -22.74 5.83
C ILE A 698 -35.22 -22.19 4.42
N LYS A 699 -35.84 -23.00 3.56
CA LYS A 699 -36.30 -22.61 2.23
C LYS A 699 -37.67 -21.90 2.34
N GLY A 700 -37.79 -20.68 1.83
CA GLY A 700 -39.04 -19.92 1.81
C GLY A 700 -40.12 -20.54 0.91
N ALA A 701 -41.40 -20.28 1.22
CA ALA A 701 -42.56 -20.88 0.55
C ALA A 701 -42.63 -20.60 -0.97
N THR A 702 -42.02 -19.51 -1.44
CA THR A 702 -42.01 -19.09 -2.85
C THR A 702 -40.90 -19.74 -3.68
N CYS A 703 -40.04 -20.58 -3.08
CA CYS A 703 -38.83 -21.07 -3.73
C CYS A 703 -39.06 -22.34 -4.58
N THR A 704 -38.74 -22.30 -5.87
CA THR A 704 -38.82 -23.46 -6.78
C THR A 704 -37.42 -23.96 -7.18
N GLY A 705 -36.83 -24.87 -6.41
CA GLY A 705 -35.48 -25.42 -6.68
C GLY A 705 -35.12 -26.60 -5.76
N THR A 706 -34.14 -27.39 -6.19
CA THR A 706 -33.63 -28.54 -5.43
C THR A 706 -32.69 -28.03 -4.33
N VAL A 707 -33.12 -28.13 -3.07
CA VAL A 707 -32.34 -27.72 -1.91
C VAL A 707 -31.81 -28.97 -1.21
N THR A 708 -30.51 -29.14 -1.20
CA THR A 708 -29.81 -30.22 -0.46
C THR A 708 -29.07 -29.59 0.70
N MET A 709 -29.67 -29.58 1.89
CA MET A 709 -29.01 -29.00 3.07
C MET A 709 -28.05 -30.03 3.66
N ALA A 710 -26.76 -29.69 3.74
CA ALA A 710 -25.74 -30.58 4.29
C ALA A 710 -25.13 -29.96 5.56
N ASN A 711 -25.07 -30.78 6.61
CA ASN A 711 -24.33 -30.63 7.86
C ASN A 711 -24.75 -29.48 8.80
N ASN A 712 -25.35 -29.90 9.91
CA ASN A 712 -25.54 -29.14 11.12
C ASN A 712 -24.18 -29.09 11.85
N ILE A 713 -23.57 -27.92 12.04
CA ILE A 713 -22.49 -27.78 13.03
C ILE A 713 -23.22 -27.61 14.36
N SER A 714 -23.22 -28.64 15.19
CA SER A 714 -23.78 -28.58 16.55
C SER A 714 -23.15 -27.40 17.31
N ALA A 715 -24.02 -26.60 17.94
CA ALA A 715 -23.77 -25.30 18.56
C ALA A 715 -22.56 -25.22 19.50
#